data_AF-D3ADD1-F1
#
_entry.id   AF-D3ADD1-F1
#
_cell.length_a   1.000
_cell.length_b   1.000
_cell.length_c   1.000
_cell.angle_alpha   90.00
_cell.angle_beta   90.00
_cell.angle_gamma   90.00
#
_symmetry.space_group_name_H-M   'P 1'
#
loop_
_entity.id
_entity.type
_entity.pdbx_description
1 polymer ?
#
loop_
_entity_poly.entity_id
_entity_poly.type
_entity_poly.pdbx_seq_one_letter_code
_entity_poly.pdbx_strand_id
1 'polypeptide(L)'
;MDEKTFKLNAKIVREIVELLQAYKFRYEQKHEFLGNFFELLLNTSMKQEAGQFFTPVPITRFIISSLPLKEFVQGKINSRERNVLPTVMDYACGSGHFLTEYMEQLQHVLDEKLDISHAAPDIRKQVSAWQGAVKFAWAKDSVYGIDLDNRLVKTTKVSAFFNGDGEANIIWANGLANFEKAEEYRGLLRQTQHYDRKNNGQFDILISNPPYSVEAFKSTLQYGEETFELYDNITDNSSEIECLFVERMKQLLKVGGWAGVILPSSILSNGGIYSKAREIIFKYFRVKAIVELGSGTFMKTGTNTVVLFLERRSDNDVITIEKAISTFFSSPKDVTVMGIENAFSKYVANIYDGLAFDDYISFISGRASVAMQEHELYSDYIKAFGDDVYTKGIALEKEKMLYFFLTYTQNIVLVKTGKKQDEKTFLGYEFSERRGHEGIKRLPGGTKLFDENGDLLNPKKANSYIYNAFLGKEIVIDESLSHNVSYGRMSGFISYGTSKFDKAVNLSKKTTFTSSFPSVRLGELVQIIKGVTYSKEDQVYNETNNVILTADNITNSGDFDVVKKVFLRADLTIDGTKKLKQNDIFMCFSSGSKSHVGKSAYISYNTEYFAGGFMGVLRCKSEDVSMKYLWAILSSNQFRHIISQESTGININNLSANLADIKIPLPPLDVQKKIVAEIEEIDREESYIIEQVDALRYSILSAVKNGAAGEPLEKLGVVASYSQDRISCAELSSDTYVGVDNLLQNMEGKGSSQFVPKSGTAIAYSKGNILLSNIRPYLKKIWLADNDGGSSGDVLVLKMDDTKISSKYLYYLLATDEFFEYEMQHIKGVKMPRADKASVLNYNVPIPSLFKQQEIVAEIEKIESEITTRKMRLEDLKKQKGKVLDKYL
;
A
#
# COMPACT_ATOMS: atom_id res chain seq x y z
N MET A 1 -10.67 -41.87 -37.56
CA MET A 1 -11.88 -42.52 -36.99
C MET A 1 -12.62 -43.20 -38.12
N ASP A 2 -13.07 -44.44 -37.95
CA ASP A 2 -13.94 -45.08 -38.94
C ASP A 2 -15.38 -44.50 -38.89
N GLU A 3 -16.12 -44.65 -39.98
CA GLU A 3 -17.46 -44.06 -40.13
C GLU A 3 -18.46 -44.56 -39.09
N LYS A 4 -18.27 -45.80 -38.63
CA LYS A 4 -19.10 -46.45 -37.62
C LYS A 4 -18.94 -45.79 -36.25
N THR A 5 -17.69 -45.52 -35.84
CA THR A 5 -17.37 -44.82 -34.59
C THR A 5 -17.85 -43.36 -34.66
N PHE A 6 -17.71 -42.71 -35.82
CA PHE A 6 -18.23 -41.35 -36.02
C PHE A 6 -19.76 -41.29 -35.82
N LYS A 7 -20.52 -42.19 -36.44
CA LYS A 7 -21.98 -42.26 -36.29
C LYS A 7 -22.42 -42.59 -34.86
N LEU A 8 -21.70 -43.48 -34.18
CA LEU A 8 -21.97 -43.80 -32.78
C LEU A 8 -21.73 -42.59 -31.87
N ASN A 9 -20.60 -41.90 -32.04
CA ASN A 9 -20.31 -40.68 -31.29
C ASN A 9 -21.33 -39.58 -31.57
N ALA A 10 -21.77 -39.41 -32.82
CA ALA A 10 -22.82 -38.45 -33.17
C ALA A 10 -24.14 -38.76 -32.43
N LYS A 11 -24.51 -40.04 -32.33
CA LYS A 11 -25.70 -40.46 -31.57
C LYS A 11 -25.56 -40.18 -30.08
N ILE A 12 -24.41 -40.53 -29.47
CA ILE A 12 -24.12 -40.27 -28.06
C ILE A 12 -24.15 -38.76 -27.76
N VAL A 13 -23.53 -37.94 -28.62
CA VAL A 13 -23.57 -36.48 -28.48
C VAL A 13 -24.99 -35.96 -28.56
N ARG A 14 -25.81 -36.46 -29.48
CA ARG A 14 -27.23 -36.07 -29.57
C ARG A 14 -27.99 -36.40 -28.28
N GLU A 15 -27.83 -37.61 -27.76
CA GLU A 15 -28.48 -38.05 -26.50
C GLU A 15 -28.03 -37.20 -25.32
N ILE A 16 -26.73 -36.88 -25.21
CA ILE A 16 -26.21 -35.97 -24.17
C ILE A 16 -26.82 -34.57 -24.34
N VAL A 17 -26.87 -34.02 -25.55
CA VAL A 17 -27.47 -32.70 -25.81
C VAL A 17 -28.96 -32.70 -25.46
N GLU A 18 -29.71 -33.74 -25.84
CA GLU A 18 -31.13 -33.92 -25.50
C GLU A 18 -31.37 -33.97 -23.98
N LEU A 19 -30.45 -34.58 -23.22
CA LEU A 19 -30.51 -34.59 -21.75
C LEU A 19 -30.19 -33.21 -21.15
N LEU A 20 -29.24 -32.48 -21.76
CA LEU A 20 -28.73 -31.22 -21.24
C LEU A 20 -29.55 -29.99 -21.71
N GLN A 21 -30.40 -30.13 -22.74
CA GLN A 21 -31.14 -29.00 -23.35
C GLN A 21 -32.08 -28.27 -22.39
N ALA A 22 -32.53 -28.93 -21.32
CA ALA A 22 -33.40 -28.33 -20.32
C ALA A 22 -32.65 -27.40 -19.35
N TYR A 23 -31.31 -27.36 -19.40
CA TYR A 23 -30.47 -26.63 -18.47
C TYR A 23 -29.81 -25.43 -19.16
N LYS A 24 -29.85 -24.27 -18.49
CA LYS A 24 -29.08 -23.08 -18.90
C LYS A 24 -27.68 -23.17 -18.30
N PHE A 25 -26.66 -23.16 -19.16
CA PHE A 25 -25.26 -23.26 -18.74
C PHE A 25 -24.53 -21.91 -18.75
N ARG A 26 -24.96 -20.96 -19.57
CA ARG A 26 -24.38 -19.62 -19.63
C ARG A 26 -25.08 -18.69 -18.66
N TYR A 27 -24.33 -18.10 -17.74
CA TYR A 27 -24.84 -17.15 -16.74
C TYR A 27 -24.23 -15.77 -16.95
N GLU A 28 -24.98 -14.73 -16.57
CA GLU A 28 -24.55 -13.32 -16.68
C GLU A 28 -23.63 -12.90 -15.51
N GLN A 29 -23.52 -13.74 -14.50
CA GLN A 29 -22.70 -13.55 -13.31
C GLN A 29 -21.98 -14.86 -12.96
N LYS A 30 -20.85 -14.73 -12.27
CA LYS A 30 -20.05 -15.85 -11.79
C LYS A 30 -20.79 -16.61 -10.70
N HIS A 31 -20.92 -17.92 -10.87
CA HIS A 31 -21.50 -18.80 -9.87
C HIS A 31 -20.42 -19.61 -9.16
N GLU A 32 -20.38 -19.51 -7.84
CA GLU A 32 -19.44 -20.23 -6.98
C GLU A 32 -19.53 -21.76 -7.17
N PHE A 33 -20.74 -22.28 -7.40
CA PHE A 33 -20.98 -23.69 -7.71
C PHE A 33 -20.20 -24.16 -8.94
N LEU A 34 -20.20 -23.37 -10.01
CA LEU A 34 -19.49 -23.70 -11.25
C LEU A 34 -17.98 -23.67 -11.02
N GLY A 35 -17.47 -22.65 -10.32
CA GLY A 35 -16.06 -22.59 -9.93
C GLY A 35 -15.60 -23.80 -9.12
N ASN A 36 -16.37 -24.17 -8.08
CA ASN A 36 -16.09 -25.34 -7.24
C ASN A 36 -16.19 -26.67 -8.00
N PHE A 37 -17.16 -26.80 -8.90
CA PHE A 37 -17.29 -27.96 -9.77
C PHE A 37 -16.07 -28.11 -10.69
N PHE A 38 -15.59 -27.02 -11.28
CA PHE A 38 -14.40 -27.03 -12.13
C PHE A 38 -13.12 -27.32 -11.37
N GLU A 39 -12.91 -26.72 -10.20
CA GLU A 39 -11.74 -27.03 -9.36
C GLU A 39 -11.75 -28.50 -8.93
N LEU A 40 -12.91 -29.04 -8.55
CA LEU A 40 -13.04 -30.47 -8.22
C LEU A 40 -12.73 -31.36 -9.42
N LEU A 41 -13.23 -31.00 -10.62
CA LEU A 41 -13.00 -31.75 -11.84
C LEU A 41 -11.52 -31.72 -12.24
N LEU A 42 -10.85 -30.57 -12.12
CA LEU A 42 -9.40 -30.45 -12.36
C LEU A 42 -8.58 -31.29 -11.39
N ASN A 43 -8.91 -31.22 -10.10
CA ASN A 43 -8.19 -31.95 -9.04
C ASN A 43 -8.38 -33.48 -9.12
N THR A 44 -9.53 -33.94 -9.62
CA THR A 44 -9.84 -35.38 -9.73
C THR A 44 -9.37 -36.01 -11.05
N SER A 45 -9.32 -35.23 -12.13
CA SER A 45 -9.01 -35.75 -13.48
C SER A 45 -7.58 -35.46 -13.96
N MET A 46 -6.87 -34.47 -13.41
CA MET A 46 -5.54 -34.07 -13.86
C MET A 46 -4.45 -34.32 -12.81
N LYS A 47 -3.46 -35.15 -13.16
CA LYS A 47 -2.17 -35.17 -12.45
C LYS A 47 -1.36 -33.96 -12.93
N GLN A 48 -0.92 -33.10 -12.02
CA GLN A 48 0.03 -32.03 -12.32
C GLN A 48 1.37 -32.64 -12.75
N GLU A 49 1.90 -32.19 -13.89
CA GLU A 49 3.26 -32.51 -14.34
C GLU A 49 4.28 -31.60 -13.63
N ALA A 50 5.55 -32.00 -13.59
CA ALA A 50 6.59 -31.23 -12.90
C ALA A 50 6.69 -29.79 -13.48
N GLY A 51 6.65 -28.79 -12.61
CA GLY A 51 6.75 -27.37 -12.99
C GLY A 51 5.43 -26.68 -13.34
N GLN A 52 4.28 -27.39 -13.35
CA GLN A 52 2.96 -26.80 -13.61
C GLN A 52 2.16 -26.60 -12.31
N PHE A 53 1.74 -25.36 -12.03
CA PHE A 53 1.05 -25.01 -10.79
C PHE A 53 -0.26 -24.26 -11.06
N PHE A 54 -1.38 -24.78 -10.54
CA PHE A 54 -2.63 -24.04 -10.57
C PHE A 54 -2.56 -22.84 -9.64
N THR A 55 -2.83 -21.65 -10.19
CA THR A 55 -2.89 -20.42 -9.39
C THR A 55 -4.22 -20.35 -8.65
N PRO A 56 -4.21 -20.25 -7.31
CA PRO A 56 -5.43 -20.09 -6.53
C PRO A 56 -6.19 -18.82 -6.92
N VAL A 57 -7.51 -18.89 -6.99
CA VAL A 57 -8.39 -17.74 -7.27
C VAL A 57 -8.11 -16.52 -6.38
N PRO A 58 -7.82 -16.65 -5.06
CA PRO A 58 -7.42 -15.51 -4.24
C PRO A 58 -6.18 -14.77 -4.77
N ILE A 59 -5.21 -15.50 -5.32
CA ILE A 59 -3.97 -14.91 -5.83
C ILE A 59 -4.22 -14.24 -7.18
N THR A 60 -4.99 -14.86 -8.08
CA THR A 60 -5.35 -14.21 -9.35
C THR A 60 -6.17 -12.94 -9.10
N ARG A 61 -7.18 -13.01 -8.22
CA ARG A 61 -7.98 -11.84 -7.83
C ARG A 61 -7.13 -10.73 -7.20
N PHE A 62 -6.19 -11.08 -6.32
CA PHE A 62 -5.24 -10.13 -5.73
C PHE A 62 -4.42 -9.40 -6.80
N ILE A 63 -3.87 -10.14 -7.76
CA ILE A 63 -3.04 -9.55 -8.82
C ILE A 63 -3.86 -8.60 -9.69
N ILE A 64 -5.04 -9.01 -10.15
CA ILE A 64 -5.91 -8.15 -10.97
C ILE A 64 -6.40 -6.93 -10.20
N SER A 65 -6.82 -7.10 -8.95
CA SER A 65 -7.32 -5.99 -8.10
C SER A 65 -6.21 -5.03 -7.64
N SER A 66 -4.95 -5.39 -7.85
CA SER A 66 -3.80 -4.50 -7.64
C SER A 66 -3.49 -3.63 -8.86
N LEU A 67 -4.10 -3.91 -10.02
CA LEU A 67 -3.93 -3.13 -11.25
C LEU A 67 -5.05 -2.07 -11.35
N PRO A 68 -4.72 -0.77 -11.48
CA PRO A 68 -5.70 0.32 -11.66
C PRO A 68 -6.44 0.31 -13.00
N LEU A 69 -7.23 -0.72 -13.30
CA LEU A 69 -7.90 -0.89 -14.60
C LEU A 69 -8.82 0.28 -14.94
N LYS A 70 -9.49 0.88 -13.94
CA LYS A 70 -10.32 2.07 -14.12
C LYS A 70 -9.51 3.23 -14.66
N GLU A 71 -8.42 3.59 -13.98
CA GLU A 71 -7.56 4.71 -14.36
C GLU A 71 -6.85 4.44 -15.69
N PHE A 72 -6.50 3.18 -15.96
CA PHE A 72 -5.92 2.78 -17.24
C PHE A 72 -6.89 3.07 -18.40
N VAL A 73 -8.13 2.58 -18.31
CA VAL A 73 -9.16 2.80 -19.34
C VAL A 73 -9.51 4.29 -19.44
N GLN A 74 -9.68 4.98 -18.31
CA GLN A 74 -9.99 6.40 -18.29
C GLN A 74 -8.86 7.24 -18.92
N GLY A 75 -7.60 6.89 -18.69
CA GLY A 75 -6.44 7.52 -19.32
C GLY A 75 -6.49 7.43 -20.84
N LYS A 76 -6.82 6.24 -21.37
CA LYS A 76 -7.00 6.02 -22.82
C LYS A 76 -8.17 6.83 -23.40
N ILE A 77 -9.29 6.88 -22.70
CA ILE A 77 -10.46 7.69 -23.08
C ILE A 77 -10.06 9.18 -23.15
N ASN A 78 -9.41 9.69 -22.10
CA ASN A 78 -9.00 11.08 -22.01
C ASN A 78 -7.98 11.46 -23.10
N SER A 79 -7.12 10.51 -23.46
CA SER A 79 -6.10 10.67 -24.52
C SER A 79 -6.65 10.43 -25.93
N ARG A 80 -7.95 10.12 -26.06
CA ARG A 80 -8.64 9.84 -27.32
C ARG A 80 -8.01 8.72 -28.13
N GLU A 81 -7.52 7.70 -27.44
CA GLU A 81 -7.03 6.49 -28.10
C GLU A 81 -8.18 5.74 -28.79
N ARG A 82 -7.88 5.19 -29.97
CA ARG A 82 -8.89 4.46 -30.77
C ARG A 82 -9.33 3.16 -30.09
N ASN A 83 -8.43 2.49 -29.37
CA ASN A 83 -8.72 1.30 -28.59
C ASN A 83 -8.57 1.59 -27.11
N VAL A 84 -9.69 1.87 -26.46
CA VAL A 84 -9.72 2.25 -25.03
C VAL A 84 -9.68 1.05 -24.09
N LEU A 85 -9.99 -0.15 -24.57
CA LEU A 85 -9.91 -1.36 -23.75
C LEU A 85 -8.46 -1.87 -23.70
N PRO A 86 -7.94 -2.20 -22.50
CA PRO A 86 -6.65 -2.84 -22.40
C PRO A 86 -6.72 -4.25 -22.99
N THR A 87 -5.81 -4.53 -23.93
CA THR A 87 -5.59 -5.89 -24.40
C THR A 87 -4.75 -6.65 -23.37
N VAL A 88 -5.31 -7.72 -22.80
CA VAL A 88 -4.66 -8.59 -21.83
C VAL A 88 -4.17 -9.89 -22.47
N MET A 89 -3.08 -10.43 -21.94
CA MET A 89 -2.59 -11.75 -22.31
C MET A 89 -2.09 -12.53 -21.10
N ASP A 90 -2.45 -13.82 -21.07
CA ASP A 90 -1.84 -14.83 -20.22
C ASP A 90 -1.15 -15.88 -21.08
N TYR A 91 0.19 -15.87 -21.07
CA TYR A 91 1.02 -16.73 -21.93
C TYR A 91 1.28 -18.13 -21.36
N ALA A 92 0.67 -18.45 -20.21
CA ALA A 92 0.66 -19.77 -19.58
C ALA A 92 -0.65 -19.93 -18.78
N CYS A 93 -1.78 -19.90 -19.50
CA CYS A 93 -3.07 -19.58 -18.89
C CYS A 93 -3.67 -20.67 -18.01
N GLY A 94 -3.21 -21.92 -18.12
CA GLY A 94 -3.64 -23.03 -17.29
C GLY A 94 -5.16 -23.21 -17.31
N SER A 95 -5.78 -23.12 -16.13
CA SER A 95 -7.24 -23.22 -15.96
C SER A 95 -8.01 -21.91 -16.25
N GLY A 96 -7.31 -20.83 -16.60
CA GLY A 96 -7.93 -19.57 -17.03
C GLY A 96 -8.39 -18.65 -15.89
N HIS A 97 -7.95 -18.88 -14.65
CA HIS A 97 -8.34 -18.08 -13.50
C HIS A 97 -7.94 -16.60 -13.63
N PHE A 98 -6.76 -16.31 -14.19
CA PHE A 98 -6.33 -14.94 -14.45
C PHE A 98 -7.24 -14.21 -15.44
N LEU A 99 -7.54 -14.86 -16.58
CA LEU A 99 -8.36 -14.27 -17.63
C LEU A 99 -9.81 -14.05 -17.17
N THR A 100 -10.37 -15.01 -16.43
CA THR A 100 -11.74 -14.89 -15.90
C THR A 100 -11.84 -13.80 -14.83
N GLU A 101 -10.88 -13.68 -13.90
CA GLU A 101 -10.84 -12.57 -12.93
C GLU A 101 -10.61 -11.21 -13.62
N TYR A 102 -9.76 -11.15 -14.65
CA TYR A 102 -9.58 -9.92 -15.42
C TYR A 102 -10.88 -9.47 -16.10
N MET A 103 -11.55 -10.39 -16.80
CA MET A 103 -12.82 -10.08 -17.46
C MET A 103 -13.87 -9.58 -16.48
N GLU A 104 -14.04 -10.28 -15.36
CA GLU A 104 -14.98 -9.92 -14.29
C GLU A 104 -14.73 -8.50 -13.76
N GLN A 105 -13.48 -8.19 -13.39
CA GLN A 105 -13.14 -6.89 -12.83
C GLN A 105 -13.20 -5.76 -13.88
N LEU A 106 -12.76 -6.02 -15.12
CA LEU A 106 -12.86 -5.02 -16.17
C LEU A 106 -14.33 -4.72 -16.51
N GLN A 107 -15.19 -5.74 -16.62
CA GLN A 107 -16.61 -5.52 -16.89
C GLN A 107 -17.26 -4.68 -15.80
N HIS A 108 -16.93 -4.92 -14.52
CA HIS A 108 -17.41 -4.07 -13.42
C HIS A 108 -16.91 -2.61 -13.54
N VAL A 109 -15.67 -2.39 -13.99
CA VAL A 109 -15.18 -1.04 -14.29
C VAL A 109 -15.99 -0.39 -15.41
N LEU A 110 -16.28 -1.12 -16.48
CA LEU A 110 -17.08 -0.63 -17.61
C LEU A 110 -18.51 -0.27 -17.19
N ASP A 111 -19.14 -1.11 -16.37
CA ASP A 111 -20.53 -0.95 -15.97
C ASP A 111 -20.73 0.23 -15.01
N GLU A 112 -19.82 0.44 -14.04
CA GLU A 112 -20.10 1.30 -12.88
C GLU A 112 -19.10 2.42 -12.62
N LYS A 113 -17.91 2.41 -13.25
CA LYS A 113 -16.78 3.24 -12.79
C LYS A 113 -16.20 4.24 -13.79
N LEU A 114 -16.62 4.23 -15.06
CA LEU A 114 -16.08 5.12 -16.09
C LEU A 114 -16.88 6.43 -16.25
N ASP A 115 -16.16 7.54 -16.41
CA ASP A 115 -16.74 8.80 -16.84
C ASP A 115 -16.61 8.97 -18.36
N ILE A 116 -17.75 8.90 -19.05
CA ILE A 116 -17.87 9.05 -20.51
C ILE A 116 -18.53 10.36 -20.92
N SER A 117 -18.87 11.25 -19.97
CA SER A 117 -19.59 12.51 -20.25
C SER A 117 -18.87 13.37 -21.29
N HIS A 118 -17.54 13.45 -21.17
CA HIS A 118 -16.65 14.23 -22.04
C HIS A 118 -15.98 13.41 -23.17
N ALA A 119 -16.29 12.13 -23.31
CA ALA A 119 -15.66 11.26 -24.30
C ALA A 119 -16.10 11.59 -25.74
N ALA A 120 -15.29 11.22 -26.74
CA ALA A 120 -15.65 11.39 -28.15
C ALA A 120 -16.91 10.55 -28.52
N PRO A 121 -17.73 10.97 -29.50
CA PRO A 121 -18.99 10.28 -29.83
C PRO A 121 -18.83 8.79 -30.20
N ASP A 122 -17.75 8.45 -30.90
CA ASP A 122 -17.39 7.09 -31.28
C ASP A 122 -16.97 6.24 -30.07
N ILE A 123 -16.18 6.80 -29.16
CA ILE A 123 -15.80 6.14 -27.89
C ILE A 123 -17.03 5.91 -27.03
N ARG A 124 -17.92 6.90 -26.88
CA ARG A 124 -19.19 6.73 -26.15
C ARG A 124 -20.01 5.59 -26.71
N LYS A 125 -20.15 5.53 -28.05
CA LYS A 125 -20.88 4.45 -28.72
C LYS A 125 -20.25 3.07 -28.46
N GLN A 126 -18.92 2.97 -28.44
CA GLN A 126 -18.22 1.73 -28.11
C GLN A 126 -18.44 1.31 -26.66
N VAL A 127 -18.23 2.23 -25.70
CA VAL A 127 -18.40 1.93 -24.27
C VAL A 127 -19.85 1.54 -23.94
N SER A 128 -20.83 2.27 -24.46
CA SER A 128 -22.25 1.93 -24.28
C SER A 128 -22.61 0.57 -24.90
N ALA A 129 -21.91 0.11 -25.95
CA ALA A 129 -22.12 -1.22 -26.49
C ALA A 129 -21.63 -2.33 -25.54
N TRP A 130 -20.55 -2.08 -24.79
CA TRP A 130 -20.00 -3.04 -23.82
C TRP A 130 -20.75 -3.08 -22.48
N GLN A 131 -21.48 -2.01 -22.15
CA GLN A 131 -22.41 -1.93 -21.01
C GLN A 131 -23.77 -2.59 -21.31
N GLY A 132 -24.03 -2.98 -22.57
CA GLY A 132 -25.33 -3.47 -23.05
C GLY A 132 -25.63 -4.95 -22.72
N ALA A 133 -26.61 -5.52 -23.42
CA ALA A 133 -27.19 -6.83 -23.10
C ALA A 133 -26.25 -8.05 -23.24
N VAL A 134 -25.10 -7.93 -23.91
CA VAL A 134 -24.14 -9.03 -24.10
C VAL A 134 -22.83 -8.68 -23.40
N LYS A 135 -22.75 -8.98 -22.10
CA LYS A 135 -21.52 -8.86 -21.31
C LYS A 135 -20.37 -9.62 -21.99
N PHE A 136 -19.15 -9.07 -21.87
CA PHE A 136 -17.91 -9.65 -22.39
C PHE A 136 -17.81 -9.78 -23.92
N ALA A 137 -18.70 -9.18 -24.73
CA ALA A 137 -18.59 -9.21 -26.19
C ALA A 137 -17.26 -8.63 -26.73
N TRP A 138 -16.57 -7.82 -25.92
CA TRP A 138 -15.26 -7.24 -26.20
C TRP A 138 -14.08 -8.21 -26.01
N ALA A 139 -14.30 -9.36 -25.37
CA ALA A 139 -13.23 -10.29 -25.01
C ALA A 139 -12.50 -10.87 -26.24
N LYS A 140 -13.20 -11.08 -27.35
CA LYS A 140 -12.62 -11.55 -28.62
C LYS A 140 -11.55 -10.63 -29.20
N ASP A 141 -11.59 -9.34 -28.86
CA ASP A 141 -10.67 -8.35 -29.41
C ASP A 141 -9.52 -8.08 -28.43
N SER A 142 -9.73 -8.34 -27.14
CA SER A 142 -8.85 -7.85 -26.06
C SER A 142 -8.37 -8.90 -25.06
N VAL A 143 -8.84 -10.14 -25.11
CA VAL A 143 -8.46 -11.20 -24.15
C VAL A 143 -7.78 -12.34 -24.90
N TYR A 144 -6.55 -12.64 -24.52
CA TYR A 144 -5.74 -13.71 -25.09
C TYR A 144 -5.21 -14.65 -24.01
N GLY A 145 -5.22 -15.94 -24.29
CA GLY A 145 -4.63 -16.98 -23.46
C GLY A 145 -3.89 -18.01 -24.29
N ILE A 146 -2.71 -18.44 -23.86
CA ILE A 146 -1.98 -19.56 -24.47
C ILE A 146 -1.69 -20.60 -23.40
N ASP A 147 -1.89 -21.87 -23.75
CA ASP A 147 -1.34 -22.98 -22.97
C ASP A 147 -0.89 -24.12 -23.89
N LEU A 148 0.16 -24.83 -23.46
CA LEU A 148 0.72 -25.97 -24.18
C LEU A 148 -0.14 -27.24 -24.01
N ASP A 149 -0.87 -27.37 -22.90
CA ASP A 149 -1.78 -28.49 -22.67
C ASP A 149 -3.18 -28.18 -23.24
N ASN A 150 -3.55 -28.92 -24.28
CA ASN A 150 -4.87 -28.82 -24.92
C ASN A 150 -6.04 -29.03 -23.94
N ARG A 151 -5.85 -29.84 -22.89
CA ARG A 151 -6.87 -30.04 -21.85
C ARG A 151 -7.10 -28.74 -21.07
N LEU A 152 -6.04 -28.05 -20.70
CA LEU A 152 -6.09 -26.76 -19.99
C LEU A 152 -6.68 -25.66 -20.87
N VAL A 153 -6.36 -25.64 -22.16
CA VAL A 153 -7.01 -24.76 -23.14
C VAL A 153 -8.51 -25.01 -23.20
N LYS A 154 -8.94 -26.27 -23.28
CA LYS A 154 -10.37 -26.62 -23.27
C LYS A 154 -11.05 -26.23 -21.96
N THR A 155 -10.40 -26.48 -20.83
CA THR A 155 -10.88 -26.06 -19.51
C THR A 155 -11.06 -24.54 -19.45
N THR A 156 -10.07 -23.78 -19.92
CA THR A 156 -10.13 -22.31 -19.95
C THR A 156 -11.26 -21.81 -20.84
N LYS A 157 -11.43 -22.38 -22.04
CA LYS A 157 -12.55 -22.04 -22.95
C LYS A 157 -13.91 -22.29 -22.31
N VAL A 158 -14.05 -23.44 -21.65
CA VAL A 158 -15.28 -23.81 -20.97
C VAL A 158 -15.53 -22.90 -19.76
N SER A 159 -14.50 -22.63 -18.95
CA SER A 159 -14.56 -21.71 -17.81
C SER A 159 -14.96 -20.29 -18.25
N ALA A 160 -14.34 -19.76 -19.30
CA ALA A 160 -14.69 -18.47 -19.88
C ALA A 160 -16.16 -18.45 -20.31
N PHE A 161 -16.60 -19.45 -21.09
CA PHE A 161 -18.00 -19.59 -21.54
C PHE A 161 -19.00 -19.59 -20.38
N PHE A 162 -18.68 -20.30 -19.29
CA PHE A 162 -19.52 -20.34 -18.08
C PHE A 162 -19.60 -18.99 -17.36
N ASN A 163 -18.55 -18.19 -17.42
CA ASN A 163 -18.50 -16.83 -16.87
C ASN A 163 -19.10 -15.78 -17.81
N GLY A 164 -19.81 -16.20 -18.86
CA GLY A 164 -20.54 -15.32 -19.76
C GLY A 164 -19.73 -14.85 -20.97
N ASP A 165 -18.45 -15.23 -21.08
CA ASP A 165 -17.62 -14.94 -22.25
C ASP A 165 -18.20 -15.59 -23.52
N GLY A 166 -18.13 -14.84 -24.62
CA GLY A 166 -18.54 -15.32 -25.92
C GLY A 166 -17.40 -15.95 -26.72
N GLU A 167 -16.17 -15.40 -26.68
CA GLU A 167 -15.21 -15.60 -27.78
C GLU A 167 -13.72 -15.23 -27.43
N ALA A 168 -13.27 -15.24 -26.17
CA ALA A 168 -11.85 -14.94 -25.86
C ALA A 168 -10.85 -15.81 -26.66
N ASN A 169 -9.70 -15.25 -27.02
CA ASN A 169 -8.69 -15.91 -27.85
C ASN A 169 -7.83 -16.89 -27.04
N ILE A 170 -8.39 -18.05 -26.71
CA ILE A 170 -7.67 -19.11 -26.00
C ILE A 170 -7.07 -20.10 -27.01
N ILE A 171 -5.75 -20.13 -27.10
CA ILE A 171 -4.97 -20.79 -28.15
C ILE A 171 -4.18 -21.95 -27.55
N TRP A 172 -4.26 -23.11 -28.23
CA TRP A 172 -3.39 -24.24 -27.93
C TRP A 172 -2.09 -24.09 -28.72
N ALA A 173 -1.04 -23.66 -28.03
CA ALA A 173 0.27 -23.40 -28.62
C ALA A 173 1.37 -23.34 -27.54
N ASN A 174 2.64 -23.36 -27.96
CA ASN A 174 3.74 -23.05 -27.07
C ASN A 174 3.80 -21.51 -26.84
N GLY A 175 3.74 -21.08 -25.58
CA GLY A 175 3.83 -19.66 -25.18
C GLY A 175 5.17 -18.98 -25.53
N LEU A 176 6.21 -19.77 -25.83
CA LEU A 176 7.53 -19.31 -26.23
C LEU A 176 7.79 -19.46 -27.74
N ALA A 177 6.78 -19.82 -28.55
CA ALA A 177 6.94 -19.98 -29.99
C ALA A 177 7.28 -18.67 -30.71
N ASN A 178 7.85 -18.78 -31.91
CA ASN A 178 8.18 -17.64 -32.76
C ASN A 178 6.91 -16.96 -33.31
N PHE A 179 6.83 -15.63 -33.25
CA PHE A 179 5.63 -14.88 -33.63
C PHE A 179 5.24 -15.02 -35.11
N GLU A 180 6.20 -15.09 -36.02
CA GLU A 180 5.96 -15.15 -37.47
C GLU A 180 5.78 -16.59 -37.96
N LYS A 181 6.53 -17.54 -37.37
CA LYS A 181 6.58 -18.93 -37.83
C LYS A 181 5.58 -19.85 -37.15
N ALA A 182 5.05 -19.51 -35.99
CA ALA A 182 4.06 -20.33 -35.30
C ALA A 182 2.74 -20.39 -36.11
N GLU A 183 2.38 -21.59 -36.56
CA GLU A 183 1.16 -21.79 -37.33
C GLU A 183 -0.09 -21.59 -36.49
N GLU A 184 0.00 -21.75 -35.18
CA GLU A 184 -1.11 -21.69 -34.23
C GLU A 184 -1.40 -20.25 -33.77
N TYR A 185 -0.43 -19.36 -33.84
CA TYR A 185 -0.60 -17.95 -33.43
C TYR A 185 -1.59 -17.25 -34.38
N ARG A 186 -2.42 -16.37 -33.82
CA ARG A 186 -3.49 -15.65 -34.53
C ARG A 186 -3.60 -14.21 -34.00
N GLY A 187 -4.26 -13.34 -34.77
CA GLY A 187 -4.59 -11.98 -34.34
C GLY A 187 -3.34 -11.18 -33.97
N LEU A 188 -3.39 -10.52 -32.81
CA LEU A 188 -2.30 -9.67 -32.32
C LEU A 188 -0.98 -10.42 -32.11
N LEU A 189 -1.01 -11.73 -31.83
CA LEU A 189 0.20 -12.52 -31.59
C LEU A 189 1.06 -12.73 -32.83
N ARG A 190 0.52 -12.60 -34.05
CA ARG A 190 1.31 -12.71 -35.29
C ARG A 190 2.01 -11.42 -35.69
N GLN A 191 1.68 -10.30 -35.03
CA GLN A 191 2.25 -9.01 -35.38
C GLN A 191 3.66 -8.89 -34.79
N THR A 192 4.55 -8.22 -35.51
CA THR A 192 5.91 -7.95 -35.07
C THR A 192 6.25 -6.49 -35.31
N GLN A 193 7.18 -5.95 -34.53
CA GLN A 193 7.68 -4.59 -34.74
C GLN A 193 8.56 -4.55 -36.00
N HIS A 194 8.38 -3.51 -36.82
CA HIS A 194 9.07 -3.40 -38.11
C HIS A 194 10.61 -3.42 -37.99
N TYR A 195 11.15 -2.83 -36.92
CA TYR A 195 12.59 -2.68 -36.69
C TYR A 195 13.19 -3.79 -35.82
N ASP A 196 12.37 -4.60 -35.15
CA ASP A 196 12.82 -5.76 -34.38
C ASP A 196 11.74 -6.84 -34.36
N ARG A 197 11.92 -7.83 -35.24
CA ARG A 197 10.93 -8.91 -35.42
C ARG A 197 10.83 -9.86 -34.23
N LYS A 198 11.78 -9.80 -33.27
CA LYS A 198 11.67 -10.55 -32.01
C LYS A 198 10.62 -9.94 -31.07
N ASN A 199 10.24 -8.67 -31.27
CA ASN A 199 9.23 -7.99 -30.46
C ASN A 199 7.86 -7.96 -31.16
N ASN A 200 6.82 -8.26 -30.38
CA ASN A 200 5.42 -8.14 -30.77
C ASN A 200 4.84 -6.77 -30.36
N GLY A 201 4.92 -6.43 -29.07
CA GLY A 201 4.53 -5.14 -28.52
C GLY A 201 3.06 -4.77 -28.71
N GLN A 202 2.13 -5.73 -28.68
CA GLN A 202 0.71 -5.49 -28.94
C GLN A 202 -0.18 -5.52 -27.69
N PHE A 203 0.34 -5.95 -26.54
CA PHE A 203 -0.46 -6.14 -25.32
C PHE A 203 -0.27 -4.99 -24.33
N ASP A 204 -1.37 -4.57 -23.71
CA ASP A 204 -1.38 -3.52 -22.68
C ASP A 204 -1.13 -4.10 -21.29
N ILE A 205 -1.63 -5.32 -21.03
CA ILE A 205 -1.53 -6.00 -19.74
C ILE A 205 -1.03 -7.44 -19.92
N LEU A 206 -0.07 -7.86 -19.11
CA LEU A 206 0.35 -9.26 -18.99
C LEU A 206 0.15 -9.78 -17.58
N ILE A 207 -0.51 -10.92 -17.46
CA ILE A 207 -0.80 -11.60 -16.20
C ILE A 207 -0.52 -13.07 -16.39
N SER A 208 0.33 -13.67 -15.57
CA SER A 208 0.66 -15.08 -15.76
C SER A 208 1.37 -15.72 -14.58
N ASN A 209 1.27 -17.05 -14.51
CA ASN A 209 2.06 -17.93 -13.67
C ASN A 209 2.80 -18.93 -14.58
N PRO A 210 3.90 -18.52 -15.25
CA PRO A 210 4.65 -19.39 -16.14
C PRO A 210 5.18 -20.64 -15.42
N PRO A 211 5.46 -21.74 -16.15
CA PRO A 211 6.08 -22.93 -15.56
C PRO A 211 7.51 -22.63 -15.08
N TYR A 212 7.96 -23.38 -14.07
CA TYR A 212 9.30 -23.23 -13.46
C TYR A 212 10.11 -24.52 -13.53
N SER A 213 11.43 -24.40 -13.66
CA SER A 213 12.36 -25.54 -13.49
C SER A 213 12.01 -26.75 -14.38
N VAL A 214 11.72 -26.51 -15.67
CA VAL A 214 11.40 -27.55 -16.65
C VAL A 214 12.71 -28.10 -17.23
N GLU A 215 13.11 -29.31 -16.82
CA GLU A 215 14.36 -29.92 -17.28
C GLU A 215 14.42 -30.08 -18.81
N ALA A 216 15.61 -29.84 -19.39
CA ALA A 216 15.92 -30.07 -20.80
C ALA A 216 14.98 -29.38 -21.80
N PHE A 217 14.37 -28.26 -21.41
CA PHE A 217 13.36 -27.55 -22.21
C PHE A 217 13.92 -26.97 -23.52
N LYS A 218 15.24 -26.75 -23.62
CA LYS A 218 15.89 -26.16 -24.81
C LYS A 218 15.53 -26.90 -26.10
N SER A 219 15.44 -28.24 -26.03
CA SER A 219 15.06 -29.11 -27.15
C SER A 219 13.64 -28.87 -27.68
N THR A 220 12.76 -28.26 -26.87
CA THR A 220 11.36 -27.97 -27.22
C THR A 220 11.18 -26.61 -27.91
N LEU A 221 12.23 -25.78 -27.96
CA LEU A 221 12.19 -24.42 -28.50
C LEU A 221 12.56 -24.39 -29.99
N GLN A 222 11.56 -24.62 -30.84
CA GLN A 222 11.73 -24.42 -32.29
C GLN A 222 12.05 -22.95 -32.59
N TYR A 223 13.11 -22.71 -33.38
CA TYR A 223 13.59 -21.37 -33.75
C TYR A 223 14.01 -20.50 -32.56
N GLY A 224 14.53 -21.09 -31.48
CA GLY A 224 14.86 -20.37 -30.25
C GLY A 224 15.89 -19.24 -30.43
N GLU A 225 16.97 -19.45 -31.19
CA GLU A 225 18.00 -18.41 -31.49
C GLU A 225 17.41 -17.18 -32.19
N GLU A 226 16.49 -17.41 -33.12
CA GLU A 226 15.78 -16.35 -33.85
C GLU A 226 14.72 -15.66 -32.97
N THR A 227 14.33 -16.28 -31.85
CA THR A 227 13.21 -15.83 -31.02
C THR A 227 13.66 -15.12 -29.75
N PHE A 228 14.77 -15.54 -29.13
CA PHE A 228 15.22 -15.04 -27.85
C PHE A 228 16.68 -14.59 -27.88
N GLU A 229 16.99 -13.47 -27.25
CA GLU A 229 18.34 -13.02 -26.93
C GLU A 229 18.97 -13.91 -25.84
N LEU A 230 18.16 -14.41 -24.90
CA LEU A 230 18.62 -15.28 -23.84
C LEU A 230 18.96 -16.71 -24.30
N TYR A 231 18.66 -17.09 -25.56
CA TYR A 231 18.86 -18.46 -26.05
C TYR A 231 20.33 -18.93 -25.96
N ASP A 232 21.29 -18.03 -26.17
CA ASP A 232 22.72 -18.36 -26.10
C ASP A 232 23.20 -18.59 -24.64
N ASN A 233 22.36 -18.25 -23.66
CA ASN A 233 22.66 -18.39 -22.23
C ASN A 233 22.09 -19.69 -21.62
N ILE A 234 21.45 -20.55 -22.43
CA ILE A 234 20.92 -21.85 -22.00
C ILE A 234 21.68 -23.03 -22.63
N THR A 235 21.77 -24.13 -21.88
CA THR A 235 22.36 -25.40 -22.31
C THR A 235 21.26 -26.47 -22.45
N ASP A 236 21.60 -27.63 -23.00
CA ASP A 236 20.64 -28.74 -23.14
C ASP A 236 20.15 -29.29 -21.78
N ASN A 237 20.89 -29.02 -20.70
CA ASN A 237 20.54 -29.40 -19.34
C ASN A 237 19.90 -28.25 -18.52
N SER A 238 19.68 -27.08 -19.13
CA SER A 238 19.04 -25.96 -18.43
C SER A 238 17.62 -26.29 -18.02
N SER A 239 17.19 -25.71 -16.91
CA SER A 239 15.84 -25.90 -16.34
C SER A 239 15.08 -24.58 -16.15
N GLU A 240 15.78 -23.44 -16.25
CA GLU A 240 15.31 -22.09 -15.92
C GLU A 240 14.42 -21.47 -17.01
N ILE A 241 13.44 -22.22 -17.52
CA ILE A 241 12.54 -21.80 -18.61
C ILE A 241 11.82 -20.47 -18.32
N GLU A 242 11.55 -20.18 -17.05
CA GLU A 242 10.92 -18.95 -16.60
C GLU A 242 11.71 -17.69 -16.98
N CYS A 243 13.03 -17.81 -17.18
CA CYS A 243 13.85 -16.69 -17.66
C CYS A 243 13.49 -16.30 -19.11
N LEU A 244 13.11 -17.26 -19.96
CA LEU A 244 12.63 -16.94 -21.31
C LEU A 244 11.23 -16.31 -21.28
N PHE A 245 10.40 -16.65 -20.29
CA PHE A 245 9.12 -15.98 -20.09
C PHE A 245 9.29 -14.51 -19.65
N VAL A 246 10.36 -14.18 -18.92
CA VAL A 246 10.73 -12.78 -18.63
C VAL A 246 11.07 -12.02 -19.90
N GLU A 247 11.82 -12.63 -20.82
CA GLU A 247 12.08 -12.01 -22.14
C GLU A 247 10.79 -11.90 -22.96
N ARG A 248 9.97 -12.96 -23.01
CA ARG A 248 8.67 -12.97 -23.72
C ARG A 248 7.74 -11.87 -23.21
N MET A 249 7.74 -11.60 -21.91
CA MET A 249 7.01 -10.48 -21.30
C MET A 249 7.44 -9.12 -21.89
N LYS A 250 8.75 -8.88 -22.05
CA LYS A 250 9.28 -7.68 -22.75
C LYS A 250 8.84 -7.62 -24.20
N GLN A 251 8.86 -8.76 -24.89
CA GLN A 251 8.53 -8.84 -26.31
C GLN A 251 7.04 -8.58 -26.57
N LEU A 252 6.14 -8.98 -25.68
CA LEU A 252 4.68 -8.86 -25.84
C LEU A 252 4.13 -7.48 -25.41
N LEU A 253 4.66 -6.87 -24.36
CA LEU A 253 4.12 -5.62 -23.81
C LEU A 253 4.45 -4.39 -24.65
N LYS A 254 3.44 -3.52 -24.80
CA LYS A 254 3.61 -2.13 -25.23
C LYS A 254 4.38 -1.34 -24.19
N VAL A 255 5.11 -0.30 -24.62
CA VAL A 255 5.61 0.74 -23.72
C VAL A 255 4.43 1.39 -22.99
N GLY A 256 4.54 1.54 -21.67
CA GLY A 256 3.46 1.97 -20.77
C GLY A 256 2.54 0.85 -20.29
N GLY A 257 2.64 -0.35 -20.87
CA GLY A 257 1.86 -1.52 -20.45
C GLY A 257 2.27 -2.08 -19.09
N TRP A 258 1.37 -2.81 -18.44
CA TRP A 258 1.53 -3.30 -17.07
C TRP A 258 1.66 -4.82 -17.01
N ALA A 259 2.38 -5.33 -16.02
CA ALA A 259 2.50 -6.76 -15.78
C ALA A 259 2.27 -7.11 -14.30
N GLY A 260 1.64 -8.25 -14.06
CA GLY A 260 1.56 -8.92 -12.76
C GLY A 260 1.89 -10.39 -12.94
N VAL A 261 3.16 -10.77 -12.73
CA VAL A 261 3.67 -12.10 -13.08
C VAL A 261 4.26 -12.78 -11.85
N ILE A 262 3.92 -14.06 -11.69
CA ILE A 262 4.48 -14.90 -10.62
C ILE A 262 5.75 -15.58 -11.15
N LEU A 263 6.82 -15.58 -10.35
CA LEU A 263 8.10 -16.20 -10.65
C LEU A 263 8.68 -16.88 -9.40
N PRO A 264 9.62 -17.85 -9.52
CA PRO A 264 10.29 -18.40 -8.35
C PRO A 264 11.17 -17.32 -7.70
N SER A 265 11.30 -17.32 -6.37
CA SER A 265 12.10 -16.31 -5.67
C SER A 265 13.57 -16.28 -6.13
N SER A 266 14.08 -17.38 -6.68
CA SER A 266 15.38 -17.51 -7.37
C SER A 266 15.64 -16.42 -8.41
N ILE A 267 14.61 -15.88 -9.07
CA ILE A 267 14.75 -14.80 -10.07
C ILE A 267 15.39 -13.55 -9.47
N LEU A 268 15.24 -13.33 -8.16
CA LEU A 268 15.78 -12.15 -7.48
C LEU A 268 17.28 -12.26 -7.21
N SER A 269 17.82 -13.45 -6.92
CA SER A 269 19.16 -13.57 -6.35
C SER A 269 20.14 -14.44 -7.15
N ASN A 270 19.67 -15.46 -7.87
CA ASN A 270 20.56 -16.46 -8.44
C ASN A 270 21.37 -15.90 -9.62
N GLY A 271 22.59 -16.41 -9.84
CA GLY A 271 23.45 -16.00 -10.96
C GLY A 271 23.07 -16.64 -12.30
N GLY A 272 23.98 -16.61 -13.29
CA GLY A 272 23.76 -17.25 -14.60
C GLY A 272 22.64 -16.57 -15.41
N ILE A 273 21.77 -17.36 -16.04
CA ILE A 273 20.66 -16.82 -16.84
C ILE A 273 19.69 -15.96 -16.03
N TYR A 274 19.51 -16.23 -14.73
CA TYR A 274 18.69 -15.37 -13.86
C TYR A 274 19.24 -13.94 -13.79
N SER A 275 20.57 -13.77 -13.81
CA SER A 275 21.21 -12.46 -13.88
C SER A 275 20.84 -11.75 -15.19
N LYS A 276 20.85 -12.48 -16.31
CA LYS A 276 20.46 -11.96 -17.64
C LYS A 276 18.97 -11.63 -17.73
N ALA A 277 18.10 -12.43 -17.12
CA ALA A 277 16.69 -12.11 -17.00
C ALA A 277 16.47 -10.82 -16.17
N ARG A 278 17.23 -10.61 -15.09
CA ARG A 278 17.20 -9.35 -14.32
C ARG A 278 17.69 -8.14 -15.15
N GLU A 279 18.64 -8.32 -16.05
CA GLU A 279 19.05 -7.26 -16.99
C GLU A 279 17.86 -6.78 -17.82
N ILE A 280 17.04 -7.71 -18.35
CA ILE A 280 15.80 -7.39 -19.07
C ILE A 280 14.80 -6.66 -18.16
N ILE A 281 14.57 -7.17 -16.95
CA ILE A 281 13.64 -6.55 -15.99
C ILE A 281 14.03 -5.09 -15.75
N PHE A 282 15.27 -4.81 -15.39
CA PHE A 282 15.66 -3.45 -14.99
C PHE A 282 15.86 -2.49 -16.17
N LYS A 283 16.29 -2.97 -17.34
CA LYS A 283 16.40 -2.15 -18.55
C LYS A 283 15.04 -1.71 -19.07
N TYR A 284 14.06 -2.61 -19.04
CA TYR A 284 12.81 -2.41 -19.77
C TYR A 284 11.58 -2.20 -18.89
N PHE A 285 11.68 -2.38 -17.58
CA PHE A 285 10.53 -2.23 -16.67
C PHE A 285 10.83 -1.37 -15.46
N ARG A 286 9.86 -0.56 -15.05
CA ARG A 286 9.78 0.03 -13.72
C ARG A 286 9.12 -1.00 -12.81
N VAL A 287 9.78 -1.34 -11.72
CA VAL A 287 9.21 -2.17 -10.66
C VAL A 287 8.28 -1.29 -9.84
N LYS A 288 7.01 -1.69 -9.70
CA LYS A 288 6.01 -1.01 -8.88
C LYS A 288 5.87 -1.66 -7.52
N ALA A 289 5.90 -3.00 -7.50
CA ALA A 289 5.85 -3.76 -6.28
C ALA A 289 6.50 -5.14 -6.43
N ILE A 290 6.96 -5.68 -5.31
CA ILE A 290 7.42 -7.07 -5.17
C ILE A 290 6.65 -7.69 -4.00
N VAL A 291 5.98 -8.82 -4.26
CA VAL A 291 5.26 -9.57 -3.22
C VAL A 291 5.96 -10.89 -2.99
N GLU A 292 6.51 -11.12 -1.80
CA GLU A 292 7.12 -12.38 -1.38
C GLU A 292 6.03 -13.33 -0.87
N LEU A 293 5.86 -14.43 -1.58
CA LEU A 293 4.91 -15.50 -1.29
C LEU A 293 5.66 -16.73 -0.77
N GLY A 294 5.24 -17.24 0.39
CA GLY A 294 5.82 -18.45 0.96
C GLY A 294 5.40 -19.72 0.22
N SER A 295 6.03 -20.83 0.60
CA SER A 295 5.77 -22.14 0.00
C SER A 295 4.38 -22.71 0.29
N GLY A 296 3.63 -22.12 1.23
CA GLY A 296 2.24 -22.48 1.52
C GLY A 296 1.22 -21.90 0.54
N THR A 297 1.66 -21.01 -0.36
CA THR A 297 0.76 -20.27 -1.27
C THR A 297 0.19 -21.15 -2.38
N PHE A 298 0.98 -22.10 -2.91
CA PHE A 298 0.61 -23.00 -4.00
C PHE A 298 0.62 -24.47 -3.54
N MET A 299 -0.26 -25.31 -4.09
CA MET A 299 -0.30 -26.73 -3.73
C MET A 299 0.99 -27.45 -4.14
N LYS A 300 1.54 -28.28 -3.23
CA LYS A 300 2.56 -29.31 -3.51
C LYS A 300 3.91 -28.83 -4.08
N THR A 301 4.27 -27.54 -3.94
CA THR A 301 5.47 -26.99 -4.60
C THR A 301 6.69 -26.92 -3.70
N GLY A 302 6.53 -26.59 -2.41
CA GLY A 302 7.65 -26.31 -1.50
C GLY A 302 8.50 -25.06 -1.87
N THR A 303 8.27 -24.47 -3.04
CA THR A 303 9.04 -23.36 -3.62
C THR A 303 8.45 -22.01 -3.19
N ASN A 304 9.30 -21.12 -2.67
CA ASN A 304 8.92 -19.73 -2.44
C ASN A 304 8.86 -18.99 -3.78
N THR A 305 7.87 -18.12 -3.93
CA THR A 305 7.62 -17.39 -5.18
C THR A 305 7.54 -15.90 -4.91
N VAL A 306 7.61 -15.11 -5.97
CA VAL A 306 7.40 -13.68 -5.93
C VAL A 306 6.40 -13.28 -6.99
N VAL A 307 5.58 -12.27 -6.68
CA VAL A 307 4.83 -11.55 -7.71
C VAL A 307 5.59 -10.27 -8.04
N LEU A 308 5.93 -10.09 -9.30
CA LEU A 308 6.48 -8.84 -9.81
C LEU A 308 5.36 -8.02 -10.45
N PHE A 309 5.16 -6.82 -9.93
CA PHE A 309 4.31 -5.81 -10.55
C PHE A 309 5.18 -4.82 -11.29
N LEU A 310 5.01 -4.74 -12.61
CA LEU A 310 5.92 -4.05 -13.51
C LEU A 310 5.16 -3.10 -14.44
N GLU A 311 5.81 -2.00 -14.84
CA GLU A 311 5.37 -1.10 -15.90
C GLU A 311 6.47 -1.05 -16.98
N ARG A 312 6.13 -1.33 -18.25
CA ARG A 312 7.08 -1.29 -19.36
C ARG A 312 7.53 0.16 -19.62
N ARG A 313 8.82 0.45 -19.43
CA ARG A 313 9.39 1.78 -19.71
C ARG A 313 9.77 1.97 -21.18
N SER A 314 10.20 3.16 -21.56
CA SER A 314 10.71 3.42 -22.91
C SER A 314 12.11 2.85 -23.11
N ASP A 315 12.38 2.26 -24.27
CA ASP A 315 13.72 1.77 -24.63
C ASP A 315 14.74 2.91 -24.75
N ASN A 316 14.27 4.14 -25.00
CA ASN A 316 15.10 5.34 -25.03
C ASN A 316 15.69 5.70 -23.65
N ASP A 317 15.09 5.25 -22.55
CA ASP A 317 15.58 5.54 -21.19
C ASP A 317 17.00 4.98 -21.02
N VAL A 318 17.22 3.72 -21.44
CA VAL A 318 18.53 3.04 -21.37
C VAL A 318 19.56 3.78 -22.22
N ILE A 319 19.22 4.09 -23.47
CA ILE A 319 20.10 4.78 -24.42
C ILE A 319 20.53 6.16 -23.88
N THR A 320 19.59 6.88 -23.27
CA THR A 320 19.85 8.22 -22.71
C THR A 320 20.83 8.14 -21.53
N ILE A 321 20.61 7.17 -20.63
CA ILE A 321 21.48 6.95 -19.48
C ILE A 321 22.88 6.49 -19.93
N GLU A 322 22.98 5.56 -20.87
CA GLU A 322 24.27 5.08 -21.40
C GLU A 322 25.09 6.19 -22.06
N LYS A 323 24.44 7.12 -22.78
CA LYS A 323 25.08 8.32 -23.34
C LYS A 323 25.59 9.26 -22.25
N ALA A 324 24.80 9.48 -21.19
CA ALA A 324 25.21 10.30 -20.06
C ALA A 324 26.42 9.68 -19.34
N ILE A 325 26.40 8.37 -19.07
CA ILE A 325 27.53 7.63 -18.49
C ILE A 325 28.76 7.73 -19.39
N SER A 326 28.63 7.48 -20.68
CA SER A 326 29.76 7.56 -21.62
C SER A 326 30.39 8.95 -21.65
N THR A 327 29.56 9.99 -21.57
CA THR A 327 30.01 11.38 -21.49
C THR A 327 30.76 11.65 -20.18
N PHE A 328 30.25 11.18 -19.05
CA PHE A 328 30.89 11.31 -17.74
C PHE A 328 32.28 10.67 -17.71
N PHE A 329 32.44 9.46 -18.24
CA PHE A 329 33.76 8.81 -18.29
C PHE A 329 34.74 9.48 -19.26
N SER A 330 34.25 10.29 -20.20
CA SER A 330 35.10 11.07 -21.14
C SER A 330 35.44 12.45 -20.58
N SER A 331 34.55 13.03 -19.79
CA SER A 331 34.67 14.33 -19.14
C SER A 331 33.94 14.27 -17.79
N PRO A 332 34.64 13.95 -16.68
CA PRO A 332 34.05 13.72 -15.36
C PRO A 332 33.46 15.00 -14.76
N LYS A 333 32.23 15.31 -15.15
CA LYS A 333 31.43 16.40 -14.60
C LYS A 333 30.16 15.82 -14.05
N ASP A 334 29.81 16.21 -12.84
CA ASP A 334 28.52 15.82 -12.28
C ASP A 334 27.41 16.61 -12.97
N VAL A 335 26.33 15.91 -13.33
CA VAL A 335 25.22 16.44 -14.10
C VAL A 335 23.92 15.78 -13.68
N THR A 336 22.81 16.36 -14.12
CA THR A 336 21.50 15.74 -13.93
C THR A 336 21.30 14.61 -14.94
N VAL A 337 20.88 13.43 -14.48
CA VAL A 337 20.55 12.29 -15.34
C VAL A 337 19.15 11.80 -14.99
N MET A 338 18.22 11.84 -15.95
CA MET A 338 16.83 11.36 -15.76
C MET A 338 16.12 11.94 -14.52
N GLY A 339 16.34 13.24 -14.25
CA GLY A 339 15.77 13.93 -13.08
C GLY A 339 16.53 13.72 -11.77
N ILE A 340 17.64 12.98 -11.79
CA ILE A 340 18.54 12.83 -10.64
C ILE A 340 19.59 13.94 -10.70
N GLU A 341 19.43 14.98 -9.90
CA GLU A 341 20.46 16.04 -9.75
C GLU A 341 21.72 15.48 -9.11
N ASN A 342 22.90 15.93 -9.58
CA ASN A 342 24.21 15.43 -9.13
C ASN A 342 24.28 13.90 -9.15
N ALA A 343 23.92 13.31 -10.30
CA ALA A 343 23.67 11.89 -10.43
C ALA A 343 24.90 11.04 -10.07
N PHE A 344 26.09 11.45 -10.50
CA PHE A 344 27.30 10.65 -10.36
C PHE A 344 27.84 10.68 -8.93
N SER A 345 27.85 11.84 -8.26
CA SER A 345 28.18 11.89 -6.84
C SER A 345 27.15 11.14 -5.99
N LYS A 346 25.85 11.22 -6.33
CA LYS A 346 24.83 10.40 -5.67
C LYS A 346 25.10 8.91 -5.85
N TYR A 347 25.47 8.45 -7.03
CA TYR A 347 25.87 7.06 -7.22
C TYR A 347 27.00 6.66 -6.26
N VAL A 348 28.10 7.44 -6.22
CA VAL A 348 29.25 7.14 -5.34
C VAL A 348 28.82 7.12 -3.88
N ALA A 349 28.10 8.14 -3.40
CA ALA A 349 27.66 8.25 -2.01
C ALA A 349 26.69 7.15 -1.56
N ASN A 350 25.95 6.53 -2.49
CA ASN A 350 24.99 5.46 -2.15
C ASN A 350 25.59 4.07 -2.20
N ILE A 351 26.61 3.89 -3.03
CA ILE A 351 27.20 2.57 -3.27
C ILE A 351 28.46 2.35 -2.43
N TYR A 352 29.22 3.42 -2.15
CA TYR A 352 30.51 3.35 -1.48
C TYR A 352 30.52 4.21 -0.22
N ASP A 353 30.47 3.53 0.93
CA ASP A 353 30.52 4.19 2.24
C ASP A 353 31.91 4.83 2.46
N GLY A 354 31.96 6.15 2.66
CA GLY A 354 33.20 6.86 3.00
C GLY A 354 34.12 7.20 1.83
N LEU A 355 33.69 6.99 0.58
CA LEU A 355 34.45 7.38 -0.61
C LEU A 355 34.02 8.76 -1.12
N ALA A 356 34.94 9.72 -1.18
CA ALA A 356 34.65 11.02 -1.76
C ALA A 356 34.56 10.94 -3.30
N PHE A 357 33.76 11.83 -3.88
CA PHE A 357 33.53 11.85 -5.32
C PHE A 357 34.82 12.11 -6.13
N ASP A 358 35.68 13.01 -5.67
CA ASP A 358 36.95 13.32 -6.34
C ASP A 358 37.93 12.13 -6.31
N ASP A 359 37.94 11.36 -5.22
CA ASP A 359 38.74 10.13 -5.11
C ASP A 359 38.24 9.05 -6.06
N TYR A 360 36.92 8.93 -6.21
CA TYR A 360 36.31 8.07 -7.23
C TYR A 360 36.65 8.55 -8.66
N ILE A 361 36.64 9.87 -8.92
CA ILE A 361 37.06 10.43 -10.21
C ILE A 361 38.52 10.06 -10.52
N SER A 362 39.39 10.04 -9.50
CA SER A 362 40.78 9.63 -9.68
C SER A 362 40.87 8.21 -10.27
N PHE A 363 40.08 7.27 -9.74
CA PHE A 363 40.00 5.88 -10.20
C PHE A 363 39.58 5.76 -11.66
N ILE A 364 38.44 6.35 -12.02
CA ILE A 364 37.92 6.25 -13.39
C ILE A 364 38.78 6.99 -14.42
N SER A 365 39.66 7.88 -13.97
CA SER A 365 40.65 8.58 -14.78
C SER A 365 41.96 7.79 -14.98
N GLY A 366 42.01 6.53 -14.50
CA GLY A 366 43.18 5.66 -14.67
C GLY A 366 44.29 5.87 -13.64
N ARG A 367 43.99 6.51 -12.51
CA ARG A 367 44.93 6.72 -11.39
C ARG A 367 44.23 6.35 -10.08
N ALA A 368 44.91 6.34 -8.95
CA ALA A 368 44.22 6.21 -7.66
C ALA A 368 44.88 7.15 -6.66
N SER A 369 44.10 8.05 -6.08
CA SER A 369 44.51 8.86 -4.93
C SER A 369 44.86 7.96 -3.73
N VAL A 370 45.53 8.51 -2.72
CA VAL A 370 45.85 7.76 -1.49
C VAL A 370 44.57 7.24 -0.83
N ALA A 371 43.55 8.09 -0.68
CA ALA A 371 42.27 7.70 -0.12
C ALA A 371 41.56 6.61 -0.94
N MET A 372 41.64 6.66 -2.28
CA MET A 372 41.11 5.59 -3.13
C MET A 372 41.86 4.26 -2.95
N GLN A 373 43.19 4.30 -2.83
CA GLN A 373 44.01 3.09 -2.64
C GLN A 373 43.72 2.39 -1.30
N GLU A 374 43.35 3.15 -0.28
CA GLU A 374 42.96 2.65 1.04
C GLU A 374 41.51 2.16 1.11
N HIS A 375 40.66 2.54 0.14
CA HIS A 375 39.25 2.18 0.12
C HIS A 375 39.01 0.74 -0.35
N GLU A 376 37.99 0.07 0.22
CA GLU A 376 37.68 -1.35 -0.04
C GLU A 376 37.49 -1.65 -1.53
N LEU A 377 36.84 -0.74 -2.26
CA LEU A 377 36.57 -0.84 -3.70
C LEU A 377 37.86 -1.11 -4.50
N TYR A 378 38.92 -0.33 -4.24
CA TYR A 378 40.17 -0.46 -4.97
C TYR A 378 40.86 -1.78 -4.65
N SER A 379 40.89 -2.15 -3.37
CA SER A 379 41.49 -3.42 -2.92
C SER A 379 40.80 -4.64 -3.55
N ASP A 380 39.46 -4.62 -3.65
CA ASP A 380 38.67 -5.69 -4.24
C ASP A 380 38.84 -5.76 -5.77
N TYR A 381 38.97 -4.61 -6.43
CA TYR A 381 39.24 -4.53 -7.86
C TYR A 381 40.62 -5.02 -8.25
N ILE A 382 41.65 -4.64 -7.50
CA ILE A 382 43.00 -5.17 -7.70
C ILE A 382 42.99 -6.69 -7.51
N LYS A 383 42.32 -7.18 -6.45
CA LYS A 383 42.21 -8.62 -6.19
C LYS A 383 41.49 -9.38 -7.30
N ALA A 384 40.44 -8.79 -7.88
CA ALA A 384 39.62 -9.44 -8.91
C ALA A 384 40.22 -9.35 -10.32
N PHE A 385 40.88 -8.24 -10.65
CA PHE A 385 41.26 -7.91 -12.03
C PHE A 385 42.77 -7.81 -12.26
N GLY A 386 43.59 -7.72 -11.21
CA GLY A 386 45.04 -7.59 -11.32
C GLY A 386 45.44 -6.40 -12.19
N ASP A 387 46.25 -6.64 -13.21
CA ASP A 387 46.76 -5.60 -14.12
C ASP A 387 45.66 -4.92 -14.95
N ASP A 388 44.50 -5.58 -15.13
CA ASP A 388 43.36 -5.04 -15.88
C ASP A 388 42.42 -4.17 -15.03
N VAL A 389 42.83 -3.78 -13.81
CA VAL A 389 41.98 -3.11 -12.81
C VAL A 389 41.21 -1.92 -13.38
N TYR A 390 41.87 -1.05 -14.14
CA TYR A 390 41.22 0.13 -14.71
C TYR A 390 40.26 -0.26 -15.83
N THR A 391 40.65 -1.16 -16.72
CA THR A 391 39.78 -1.56 -17.85
C THR A 391 38.53 -2.31 -17.38
N LYS A 392 38.70 -3.37 -16.58
CA LYS A 392 37.58 -4.20 -16.10
C LYS A 392 36.79 -3.52 -14.98
N GLY A 393 37.45 -2.81 -14.08
CA GLY A 393 36.81 -2.03 -13.03
C GLY A 393 35.95 -0.90 -13.59
N ILE A 394 36.45 -0.11 -14.55
CA ILE A 394 35.68 0.94 -15.21
C ILE A 394 34.47 0.36 -15.96
N ALA A 395 34.63 -0.76 -16.66
CA ALA A 395 33.52 -1.42 -17.35
C ALA A 395 32.42 -1.85 -16.37
N LEU A 396 32.80 -2.43 -15.24
CA LEU A 396 31.88 -2.84 -14.18
C LEU A 396 31.18 -1.63 -13.54
N GLU A 397 31.90 -0.53 -13.33
CA GLU A 397 31.31 0.70 -12.78
C GLU A 397 30.31 1.35 -13.74
N LYS A 398 30.59 1.39 -15.05
CA LYS A 398 29.62 1.84 -16.06
C LYS A 398 28.35 1.01 -16.00
N GLU A 399 28.49 -0.30 -15.84
CA GLU A 399 27.36 -1.20 -15.70
C GLU A 399 26.56 -0.91 -14.41
N LYS A 400 27.22 -0.83 -13.26
CA LYS A 400 26.54 -0.50 -11.99
C LYS A 400 25.80 0.83 -12.06
N MET A 401 26.40 1.87 -12.64
CA MET A 401 25.77 3.18 -12.83
C MET A 401 24.49 3.09 -13.66
N LEU A 402 24.50 2.31 -14.75
CA LEU A 402 23.32 2.14 -15.60
C LEU A 402 22.12 1.62 -14.78
N TYR A 403 22.32 0.53 -14.04
CA TYR A 403 21.25 -0.07 -13.25
C TYR A 403 20.88 0.77 -12.03
N PHE A 404 21.83 1.50 -11.45
CA PHE A 404 21.53 2.48 -10.41
C PHE A 404 20.61 3.57 -10.92
N PHE A 405 20.97 4.26 -12.01
CA PHE A 405 20.13 5.33 -12.56
C PHE A 405 18.79 4.84 -13.06
N LEU A 406 18.72 3.63 -13.63
CA LEU A 406 17.45 3.03 -14.01
C LEU A 406 16.52 2.82 -12.82
N THR A 407 17.05 2.56 -11.61
CA THR A 407 16.29 2.13 -10.41
C THR A 407 16.21 3.14 -9.28
N TYR A 408 16.99 4.22 -9.33
CA TYR A 408 17.11 5.17 -8.25
C TYR A 408 15.83 5.97 -7.97
N THR A 409 15.09 6.37 -9.00
CA THR A 409 13.86 7.16 -8.83
C THR A 409 12.62 6.30 -8.57
N GLN A 410 12.78 4.97 -8.49
CA GLN A 410 11.66 4.05 -8.32
C GLN A 410 11.43 3.74 -6.84
N ASN A 411 10.39 4.32 -6.26
CA ASN A 411 9.83 3.83 -4.99
C ASN A 411 8.90 2.66 -5.27
N ILE A 412 9.07 1.56 -4.54
CA ILE A 412 8.32 0.32 -4.71
C ILE A 412 7.59 -0.05 -3.42
N VAL A 413 6.51 -0.80 -3.57
CA VAL A 413 5.83 -1.48 -2.47
C VAL A 413 6.44 -2.87 -2.31
N LEU A 414 6.85 -3.22 -1.10
CA LEU A 414 7.26 -4.55 -0.71
C LEU A 414 6.16 -5.18 0.15
N VAL A 415 5.68 -6.35 -0.24
CA VAL A 415 4.70 -7.13 0.54
C VAL A 415 5.32 -8.47 0.92
N LYS A 416 5.25 -8.85 2.19
CA LYS A 416 5.69 -10.16 2.69
C LYS A 416 4.51 -10.85 3.37
N THR A 417 4.14 -12.03 2.90
CA THR A 417 3.00 -12.78 3.49
C THR A 417 3.33 -13.36 4.86
N GLY A 418 4.62 -13.49 5.21
CA GLY A 418 5.07 -14.09 6.46
C GLY A 418 5.47 -15.55 6.27
N LYS A 419 5.49 -16.32 7.35
CA LYS A 419 5.86 -17.75 7.33
C LYS A 419 4.83 -18.59 8.07
N LYS A 420 4.58 -19.81 7.59
CA LYS A 420 3.73 -20.82 8.26
C LYS A 420 2.33 -20.26 8.58
N GLN A 421 2.00 -20.07 9.86
CA GLN A 421 0.67 -19.63 10.27
C GLN A 421 0.38 -18.17 9.91
N ASP A 422 1.40 -17.32 9.91
CA ASP A 422 1.26 -15.91 9.52
C ASP A 422 0.93 -15.80 8.04
N GLU A 423 1.59 -16.63 7.22
CA GLU A 423 1.31 -16.74 5.79
C GLU A 423 -0.14 -17.17 5.55
N LYS A 424 -0.61 -18.26 6.17
CA LYS A 424 -2.00 -18.70 6.05
C LYS A 424 -3.00 -17.61 6.44
N THR A 425 -2.72 -16.93 7.55
CA THR A 425 -3.57 -15.84 8.05
C THR A 425 -3.59 -14.65 7.10
N PHE A 426 -2.46 -14.32 6.48
CA PHE A 426 -2.37 -13.25 5.49
C PHE A 426 -3.08 -13.61 4.19
N LEU A 427 -2.89 -14.84 3.69
CA LEU A 427 -3.54 -15.35 2.49
C LEU A 427 -5.05 -15.52 2.68
N GLY A 428 -5.50 -15.86 3.89
CA GLY A 428 -6.90 -16.12 4.21
C GLY A 428 -7.38 -17.52 3.79
N TYR A 429 -6.46 -18.43 3.48
CA TYR A 429 -6.79 -19.82 3.13
C TYR A 429 -5.66 -20.80 3.48
N GLU A 430 -6.00 -22.08 3.49
CA GLU A 430 -5.04 -23.19 3.53
C GLU A 430 -5.47 -24.34 2.61
N PHE A 431 -4.55 -25.24 2.29
CA PHE A 431 -4.86 -26.45 1.52
C PHE A 431 -5.15 -27.63 2.46
N SER A 432 -6.19 -28.40 2.14
CA SER A 432 -6.53 -29.64 2.83
C SER A 432 -6.35 -30.84 1.90
N GLU A 433 -5.70 -31.88 2.40
CA GLU A 433 -5.56 -33.19 1.74
C GLU A 433 -6.45 -34.27 2.37
N ARG A 434 -7.33 -33.87 3.31
CA ARG A 434 -8.21 -34.81 4.00
C ARG A 434 -9.27 -35.34 3.03
N ARG A 435 -9.39 -36.68 2.94
CA ARG A 435 -10.34 -37.35 2.06
C ARG A 435 -11.78 -36.86 2.26
N GLY A 436 -12.44 -36.40 1.19
CA GLY A 436 -13.77 -35.79 1.19
C GLY A 436 -13.81 -34.29 1.53
N HIS A 437 -12.66 -33.69 1.84
CA HIS A 437 -12.50 -32.26 2.13
C HIS A 437 -11.28 -31.68 1.39
N GLU A 438 -10.85 -32.28 0.28
CA GLU A 438 -9.68 -31.84 -0.47
C GLU A 438 -9.85 -30.41 -1.01
N GLY A 439 -8.72 -29.71 -1.24
CA GLY A 439 -8.67 -28.40 -1.89
C GLY A 439 -8.51 -27.22 -0.92
N ILE A 440 -8.81 -26.01 -1.43
CA ILE A 440 -8.66 -24.75 -0.68
C ILE A 440 -9.74 -24.64 0.40
N LYS A 441 -9.33 -24.30 1.63
CA LYS A 441 -10.20 -23.98 2.75
C LYS A 441 -9.99 -22.53 3.15
N ARG A 442 -11.05 -21.73 3.06
CA ARG A 442 -11.05 -20.34 3.51
C ARG A 442 -10.97 -20.28 5.03
N LEU A 443 -10.19 -19.34 5.54
CA LEU A 443 -10.06 -19.11 6.97
C LEU A 443 -11.09 -18.08 7.44
N PRO A 444 -11.62 -18.19 8.68
CA PRO A 444 -12.68 -17.31 9.18
C PRO A 444 -12.32 -15.81 9.24
N GLY A 445 -11.04 -15.47 9.22
CA GLY A 445 -10.53 -14.09 9.26
C GLY A 445 -10.47 -13.38 7.90
N GLY A 446 -10.82 -14.07 6.81
CA GLY A 446 -10.69 -13.54 5.45
C GLY A 446 -9.23 -13.35 5.02
N THR A 447 -9.02 -12.74 3.86
CA THR A 447 -7.69 -12.47 3.31
C THR A 447 -7.21 -11.05 3.60
N LYS A 448 -5.91 -10.84 3.77
CA LYS A 448 -5.26 -9.52 3.79
C LYS A 448 -4.80 -9.05 2.40
N LEU A 449 -4.95 -9.89 1.38
CA LEU A 449 -4.51 -9.60 0.01
C LEU A 449 -5.35 -8.49 -0.63
N PHE A 450 -6.68 -8.64 -0.61
CA PHE A 450 -7.63 -7.73 -1.26
C PHE A 450 -8.95 -7.65 -0.48
N ASP A 451 -9.79 -6.68 -0.83
CA ASP A 451 -11.12 -6.55 -0.24
C ASP A 451 -12.14 -7.43 -0.98
N GLU A 452 -12.80 -8.34 -0.26
CA GLU A 452 -13.76 -9.28 -0.85
C GLU A 452 -15.08 -8.60 -1.27
N ASN A 453 -15.38 -7.40 -0.75
CA ASN A 453 -16.53 -6.60 -1.14
C ASN A 453 -16.22 -5.64 -2.31
N GLY A 454 -15.00 -5.67 -2.86
CA GLY A 454 -14.63 -4.93 -4.07
C GLY A 454 -14.12 -3.51 -3.84
N ASP A 455 -13.85 -3.11 -2.60
CA ASP A 455 -13.11 -1.86 -2.31
C ASP A 455 -11.62 -2.02 -2.63
N LEU A 456 -11.23 -1.55 -3.83
CA LEU A 456 -9.86 -1.63 -4.32
C LEU A 456 -8.89 -0.72 -3.53
N LEU A 457 -9.40 0.25 -2.77
CA LEU A 457 -8.60 1.25 -2.04
C LEU A 457 -8.58 1.02 -0.53
N ASN A 458 -9.09 -0.12 -0.04
CA ASN A 458 -9.10 -0.44 1.38
C ASN A 458 -7.65 -0.48 1.96
N PRO A 459 -7.28 0.44 2.87
CA PRO A 459 -5.92 0.53 3.41
C PRO A 459 -5.54 -0.68 4.27
N LYS A 460 -6.50 -1.53 4.68
CA LYS A 460 -6.23 -2.77 5.41
C LYS A 460 -5.89 -3.95 4.49
N LYS A 461 -5.84 -3.73 3.17
CA LYS A 461 -5.57 -4.76 2.16
C LYS A 461 -4.35 -4.40 1.33
N ALA A 462 -3.51 -5.40 1.03
CA ALA A 462 -2.23 -5.20 0.36
C ALA A 462 -2.38 -4.66 -1.08
N ASN A 463 -3.45 -5.04 -1.79
CA ASN A 463 -3.69 -4.60 -3.17
C ASN A 463 -3.78 -3.07 -3.28
N SER A 464 -4.35 -2.39 -2.29
CA SER A 464 -4.54 -0.92 -2.30
C SER A 464 -3.21 -0.17 -2.41
N TYR A 465 -2.14 -0.66 -1.78
CA TYR A 465 -0.81 -0.06 -1.84
C TYR A 465 -0.19 -0.23 -3.22
N ILE A 466 -0.31 -1.43 -3.80
CA ILE A 466 0.20 -1.74 -5.14
C ILE A 466 -0.57 -0.94 -6.20
N TYR A 467 -1.88 -0.84 -6.05
CA TYR A 467 -2.75 0.00 -6.87
C TYR A 467 -2.25 1.45 -6.87
N ASN A 468 -2.01 2.04 -5.69
CA ASN A 468 -1.50 3.39 -5.57
C ASN A 468 -0.07 3.54 -6.12
N ALA A 469 0.78 2.52 -6.02
CA ALA A 469 2.12 2.53 -6.61
C ALA A 469 2.09 2.64 -8.14
N PHE A 470 1.15 1.96 -8.82
CA PHE A 470 0.93 2.15 -10.26
C PHE A 470 0.54 3.60 -10.58
N LEU A 471 -0.28 4.23 -9.73
CA LEU A 471 -0.67 5.64 -9.86
C LEU A 471 0.41 6.65 -9.43
N GLY A 472 1.58 6.18 -8.99
CA GLY A 472 2.67 7.03 -8.51
C GLY A 472 2.37 7.71 -7.16
N LYS A 473 1.47 7.13 -6.36
CA LYS A 473 1.07 7.64 -5.04
C LYS A 473 1.61 6.75 -3.93
N GLU A 474 2.10 7.39 -2.88
CA GLU A 474 2.46 6.74 -1.62
C GLU A 474 1.40 7.11 -0.57
N ILE A 475 0.86 6.12 0.13
CA ILE A 475 -0.19 6.30 1.14
C ILE A 475 0.29 5.74 2.48
N VAL A 476 -0.25 6.24 3.59
CA VAL A 476 0.15 5.78 4.92
C VAL A 476 -0.23 4.31 5.11
N ILE A 477 0.73 3.48 5.54
CA ILE A 477 0.50 2.06 5.82
C ILE A 477 -0.33 1.91 7.08
N ASP A 478 -1.49 1.27 6.95
CA ASP A 478 -2.37 0.89 8.05
C ASP A 478 -1.63 -0.03 9.04
N GLU A 479 -1.89 0.19 10.34
CA GLU A 479 -1.21 -0.54 11.42
C GLU A 479 -1.34 -2.06 11.28
N SER A 480 -2.48 -2.55 10.76
CA SER A 480 -2.75 -3.98 10.56
C SER A 480 -1.87 -4.65 9.50
N LEU A 481 -1.26 -3.86 8.62
CA LEU A 481 -0.34 -4.30 7.57
C LEU A 481 1.10 -3.83 7.77
N SER A 482 1.39 -3.09 8.84
CA SER A 482 2.74 -2.56 9.14
C SER A 482 3.86 -3.61 9.20
N HIS A 483 3.51 -4.89 9.44
CA HIS A 483 4.46 -6.01 9.45
C HIS A 483 4.61 -6.70 8.07
N ASN A 484 3.67 -6.47 7.16
CA ASN A 484 3.58 -7.15 5.88
C ASN A 484 3.93 -6.22 4.72
N VAL A 485 3.57 -4.94 4.80
CA VAL A 485 3.74 -3.95 3.73
C VAL A 485 4.78 -2.94 4.15
N SER A 486 5.70 -2.60 3.26
CA SER A 486 6.66 -1.51 3.41
C SER A 486 6.96 -0.83 2.08
N TYR A 487 7.50 0.39 2.15
CA TYR A 487 8.04 1.08 0.98
C TYR A 487 9.57 1.01 0.96
N GLY A 488 10.14 1.11 -0.24
CA GLY A 488 11.58 1.28 -0.39
C GLY A 488 11.97 1.67 -1.81
N ARG A 489 13.18 2.20 -1.96
CA ARG A 489 13.73 2.56 -3.26
C ARG A 489 14.32 1.31 -3.93
N MET A 490 13.98 1.04 -5.19
CA MET A 490 14.43 -0.16 -5.91
C MET A 490 15.97 -0.26 -5.93
N SER A 491 16.68 0.84 -6.14
CA SER A 491 18.15 0.86 -6.08
C SER A 491 18.69 0.40 -4.72
N GLY A 492 17.99 0.68 -3.61
CA GLY A 492 18.40 0.27 -2.27
C GLY A 492 18.37 -1.24 -2.07
N PHE A 493 17.50 -1.96 -2.79
CA PHE A 493 17.40 -3.42 -2.74
C PHE A 493 18.39 -4.14 -3.66
N ILE A 494 19.02 -3.44 -4.61
CA ILE A 494 20.03 -4.04 -5.49
C ILE A 494 21.36 -4.18 -4.76
N SER A 495 22.01 -5.33 -4.96
CA SER A 495 23.34 -5.63 -4.44
C SER A 495 24.40 -5.24 -5.47
N TYR A 496 25.10 -4.13 -5.21
CA TYR A 496 26.15 -3.57 -6.07
C TYR A 496 27.55 -4.11 -5.76
N GLY A 497 27.63 -5.38 -5.32
CA GLY A 497 28.85 -6.01 -4.80
C GLY A 497 30.12 -5.57 -5.53
N THR A 498 31.23 -5.44 -4.79
CA THR A 498 32.45 -4.76 -5.26
C THR A 498 32.93 -5.34 -6.58
N SER A 499 33.39 -6.60 -6.60
CA SER A 499 33.99 -7.25 -7.78
C SER A 499 33.03 -8.06 -8.68
N LYS A 500 31.77 -8.22 -8.29
CA LYS A 500 30.75 -8.96 -9.06
C LYS A 500 29.39 -8.28 -8.98
N PHE A 501 28.75 -8.08 -10.14
CA PHE A 501 27.45 -7.41 -10.22
C PHE A 501 26.39 -8.23 -10.98
N ASP A 502 25.73 -9.11 -10.24
CA ASP A 502 24.62 -9.93 -10.76
C ASP A 502 23.25 -9.24 -10.68
N LYS A 503 23.19 -7.95 -10.33
CA LYS A 503 21.94 -7.20 -10.10
C LYS A 503 21.01 -7.90 -9.11
N ALA A 504 21.56 -8.65 -8.15
CA ALA A 504 20.79 -9.44 -7.20
C ALA A 504 19.97 -8.52 -6.28
N VAL A 505 18.69 -8.84 -6.12
CA VAL A 505 17.74 -8.10 -5.29
C VAL A 505 17.66 -8.75 -3.92
N ASN A 506 17.98 -7.98 -2.89
CA ASN A 506 17.92 -8.40 -1.51
C ASN A 506 16.80 -7.65 -0.77
N LEU A 507 15.66 -8.32 -0.60
CA LEU A 507 14.48 -7.79 0.08
C LEU A 507 14.63 -7.71 1.61
N SER A 508 15.77 -8.11 2.18
CA SER A 508 16.07 -7.99 3.61
C SER A 508 16.94 -6.79 3.95
N LYS A 509 17.49 -6.10 2.94
CA LYS A 509 18.37 -4.95 3.13
C LYS A 509 17.56 -3.77 3.69
N LYS A 510 17.97 -3.29 4.86
CA LYS A 510 17.37 -2.13 5.54
C LYS A 510 17.63 -0.87 4.71
N THR A 511 16.58 -0.10 4.44
CA THR A 511 16.64 1.13 3.64
C THR A 511 17.66 2.07 4.24
N THR A 512 18.79 2.26 3.54
CA THR A 512 19.78 3.27 3.91
C THR A 512 19.39 4.56 3.20
N PHE A 513 19.38 5.68 3.93
CA PHE A 513 19.04 6.98 3.36
C PHE A 513 20.01 7.33 2.24
N THR A 514 19.46 7.89 1.18
CA THR A 514 20.26 8.68 0.26
C THR A 514 20.21 10.12 0.71
N SER A 515 21.36 10.70 1.00
CA SER A 515 21.51 12.12 1.29
C SER A 515 22.63 12.69 0.43
N SER A 516 22.47 13.93 0.00
CA SER A 516 23.48 14.74 -0.68
C SER A 516 24.65 15.09 0.25
N PHE A 517 24.47 14.82 1.55
CA PHE A 517 25.45 15.01 2.61
C PHE A 517 25.81 13.68 3.29
N PRO A 518 27.02 13.55 3.87
CA PRO A 518 27.44 12.37 4.61
C PRO A 518 26.44 11.97 5.68
N SER A 519 26.20 10.67 5.83
CA SER A 519 25.34 10.15 6.89
C SER A 519 26.19 9.69 8.08
N VAL A 520 25.81 10.14 9.28
CA VAL A 520 26.54 9.88 10.53
C VAL A 520 25.63 9.09 11.48
N ARG A 521 26.20 8.20 12.29
CA ARG A 521 25.41 7.41 13.26
C ARG A 521 24.86 8.34 14.36
N LEU A 522 23.61 8.15 14.74
CA LEU A 522 22.95 8.97 15.75
C LEU A 522 23.71 8.95 17.09
N GLY A 523 24.28 7.80 17.49
CA GLY A 523 25.08 7.66 18.71
C GLY A 523 26.40 8.44 18.72
N GLU A 524 26.89 8.88 17.55
CA GLU A 524 28.05 9.77 17.45
C GLU A 524 27.66 11.23 17.78
N LEU A 525 26.41 11.60 17.47
CA LEU A 525 25.89 12.97 17.58
C LEU A 525 25.23 13.26 18.93
N VAL A 526 24.59 12.27 19.54
CA VAL A 526 23.84 12.42 20.79
C VAL A 526 24.13 11.33 21.81
N GLN A 527 23.94 11.67 23.08
CA GLN A 527 23.90 10.75 24.19
C GLN A 527 22.49 10.15 24.38
N ILE A 528 22.49 8.82 24.34
CA ILE A 528 21.51 7.79 24.69
C ILE A 528 20.90 7.72 26.11
N ILE A 529 20.14 8.68 26.65
CA ILE A 529 19.72 8.59 28.08
C ILE A 529 18.34 7.94 28.24
N LYS A 530 18.25 6.78 28.90
CA LYS A 530 16.97 6.12 29.24
C LYS A 530 16.32 6.77 30.47
N GLY A 531 14.99 6.87 30.46
CA GLY A 531 14.23 7.46 31.57
C GLY A 531 14.24 6.65 32.86
N VAL A 532 13.51 7.14 33.86
CA VAL A 532 13.42 6.62 35.23
C VAL A 532 12.46 5.43 35.26
N THR A 533 12.98 4.25 35.60
CA THR A 533 12.15 3.07 35.90
C THR A 533 11.76 3.10 37.37
N TYR A 534 10.48 2.89 37.67
CA TYR A 534 9.91 2.90 39.03
C TYR A 534 8.80 1.86 39.15
N SER A 535 8.49 1.39 40.36
CA SER A 535 7.40 0.46 40.61
C SER A 535 6.09 1.20 40.91
N LYS A 536 4.95 0.49 40.95
CA LYS A 536 3.66 1.13 41.32
C LYS A 536 3.64 1.61 42.76
N GLU A 537 4.41 0.98 43.66
CA GLU A 537 4.50 1.39 45.06
C GLU A 537 5.27 2.71 45.25
N ASP A 538 6.11 3.09 44.28
CA ASP A 538 6.84 4.36 44.31
C ASP A 538 5.97 5.57 43.92
N GLN A 539 4.83 5.32 43.29
CA GLN A 539 3.94 6.39 42.82
C GLN A 539 3.04 6.90 43.96
N VAL A 540 3.04 8.21 44.16
CA VAL A 540 2.21 8.90 45.16
C VAL A 540 1.22 9.85 44.49
N TYR A 541 0.14 10.19 45.20
CA TYR A 541 -0.86 11.15 44.71
C TYR A 541 -0.51 12.60 45.07
N ASN A 542 0.29 12.81 46.11
CA ASN A 542 0.69 14.15 46.57
C ASN A 542 1.85 14.67 45.72
N GLU A 543 1.89 15.99 45.52
CA GLU A 543 2.98 16.62 44.78
C GLU A 543 4.31 16.44 45.52
N THR A 544 5.35 16.07 44.76
CA THR A 544 6.73 15.95 45.23
C THR A 544 7.67 16.59 44.21
N ASN A 545 8.94 16.78 44.59
CA ASN A 545 9.97 17.26 43.68
C ASN A 545 10.38 16.22 42.61
N ASN A 546 9.94 14.96 42.78
CA ASN A 546 10.24 13.86 41.88
C ASN A 546 9.10 13.69 40.86
N VAL A 547 9.07 14.58 39.87
CA VAL A 547 8.02 14.63 38.85
C VAL A 547 8.47 13.95 37.56
N ILE A 548 7.75 12.91 37.18
CA ILE A 548 8.00 12.11 35.97
C ILE A 548 6.99 12.47 34.88
N LEU A 549 7.49 12.61 33.64
CA LEU A 549 6.68 12.82 32.44
C LEU A 549 6.67 11.58 31.55
N THR A 550 5.53 11.38 30.89
CA THR A 550 5.26 10.24 29.98
C THR A 550 5.00 10.76 28.56
N ALA A 551 4.75 9.84 27.62
CA ALA A 551 4.43 10.20 26.24
C ALA A 551 3.16 11.05 26.10
N ASP A 552 2.31 11.11 27.12
CA ASP A 552 1.12 11.98 27.17
C ASP A 552 1.48 13.48 27.11
N ASN A 553 2.71 13.83 27.48
CA ASN A 553 3.22 15.21 27.48
C ASN A 553 3.81 15.67 26.14
N ILE A 554 3.67 14.84 25.11
CA ILE A 554 4.07 15.16 23.73
C ILE A 554 2.78 15.29 22.93
N THR A 555 2.51 16.48 22.40
CA THR A 555 1.33 16.72 21.56
C THR A 555 1.44 15.94 20.25
N ASN A 556 0.34 15.84 19.49
CA ASN A 556 0.36 15.20 18.17
C ASN A 556 1.21 15.99 17.15
N SER A 557 1.42 17.28 17.35
CA SER A 557 2.34 18.14 16.58
C SER A 557 3.81 17.96 16.98
N GLY A 558 4.09 17.30 18.11
CA GLY A 558 5.45 17.12 18.62
C GLY A 558 5.90 18.23 19.58
N ASP A 559 4.98 19.05 20.08
CA ASP A 559 5.25 20.07 21.08
C ASP A 559 5.32 19.47 22.47
N PHE A 560 6.07 20.13 23.34
CA PHE A 560 6.20 19.76 24.74
C PHE A 560 5.15 20.49 25.58
N ASP A 561 4.13 19.77 26.06
CA ASP A 561 3.08 20.32 26.91
C ASP A 561 2.85 19.46 28.16
N VAL A 562 2.82 20.10 29.33
CA VAL A 562 2.76 19.42 30.62
C VAL A 562 1.32 19.19 31.04
N VAL A 563 0.63 18.28 30.35
CA VAL A 563 -0.76 17.92 30.62
C VAL A 563 -0.93 16.88 31.74
N LYS A 564 0.06 16.01 31.94
CA LYS A 564 0.03 14.92 32.92
C LYS A 564 1.34 14.85 33.70
N LYS A 565 1.23 14.67 35.02
CA LYS A 565 2.38 14.54 35.92
C LYS A 565 2.24 13.27 36.72
N VAL A 566 3.33 12.52 36.86
CA VAL A 566 3.42 11.38 37.76
C VAL A 566 4.36 11.75 38.90
N PHE A 567 3.88 11.67 40.14
CA PHE A 567 4.67 11.99 41.33
C PHE A 567 5.23 10.71 41.94
N LEU A 568 6.53 10.70 42.22
CA LEU A 568 7.17 9.63 42.98
C LEU A 568 7.47 10.08 44.41
N ARG A 569 7.69 9.13 45.32
CA ARG A 569 8.05 9.45 46.71
C ARG A 569 9.26 10.40 46.78
N ALA A 570 9.23 11.34 47.72
CA ALA A 570 10.25 12.38 47.84
C ALA A 570 11.61 11.86 48.34
N ASP A 571 11.62 10.73 49.04
CA ASP A 571 12.82 10.03 49.53
C ASP A 571 13.50 9.16 48.45
N LEU A 572 12.86 9.00 47.28
CA LEU A 572 13.42 8.22 46.18
C LEU A 572 14.54 9.03 45.49
N THR A 573 15.77 8.50 45.52
CA THR A 573 16.90 9.10 44.82
C THR A 573 16.79 8.84 43.32
N ILE A 574 16.60 9.91 42.53
CA ILE A 574 16.58 9.85 41.07
C ILE A 574 17.89 10.37 40.50
N ASP A 575 18.42 9.67 39.49
CA ASP A 575 19.58 10.11 38.74
C ASP A 575 19.30 11.45 38.02
N GLY A 576 20.00 12.51 38.47
CA GLY A 576 19.89 13.86 37.94
C GLY A 576 20.22 13.99 36.45
N THR A 577 20.91 13.02 35.84
CA THR A 577 21.21 13.04 34.40
C THR A 577 19.95 12.86 33.54
N LYS A 578 18.90 12.23 34.09
CA LYS A 578 17.61 11.94 33.44
C LYS A 578 16.63 13.12 33.45
N LYS A 579 17.02 14.22 34.07
CA LYS A 579 16.28 15.48 34.08
C LYS A 579 16.29 16.11 32.69
N LEU A 580 15.15 16.60 32.23
CA LEU A 580 15.00 17.27 30.93
C LEU A 580 15.56 18.70 31.00
N LYS A 581 16.52 18.98 30.11
CA LYS A 581 17.24 20.26 30.00
C LYS A 581 16.93 20.92 28.67
N GLN A 582 17.21 22.21 28.59
CA GLN A 582 17.15 22.95 27.34
C GLN A 582 18.03 22.27 26.28
N ASN A 583 17.54 22.24 25.03
CA ASN A 583 18.13 21.57 23.87
C ASN A 583 18.09 20.04 23.88
N ASP A 584 17.47 19.40 24.86
CA ASP A 584 17.21 17.98 24.79
C ASP A 584 16.07 17.66 23.80
N ILE A 585 16.10 16.44 23.25
CA ILE A 585 14.93 15.86 22.59
C ILE A 585 14.35 14.79 23.51
N PHE A 586 13.12 15.01 23.95
CA PHE A 586 12.35 14.06 24.76
C PHE A 586 11.58 13.11 23.85
N MET A 587 11.84 11.80 23.92
CA MET A 587 11.32 10.81 22.97
C MET A 587 10.71 9.59 23.66
N CYS A 588 9.63 9.05 23.09
CA CYS A 588 9.03 7.79 23.52
C CYS A 588 9.77 6.59 22.92
N PHE A 589 10.54 5.85 23.72
CA PHE A 589 11.28 4.67 23.28
C PHE A 589 10.45 3.40 23.24
N SER A 590 9.34 3.36 23.97
CA SER A 590 8.50 2.18 24.05
C SER A 590 7.08 2.54 24.42
N SER A 591 6.11 1.86 23.82
CA SER A 591 4.70 2.01 24.13
C SER A 591 3.95 0.74 23.75
N GLY A 592 2.80 0.51 24.37
CA GLY A 592 1.86 -0.55 23.99
C GLY A 592 1.17 -0.30 22.63
N SER A 593 1.24 0.94 22.11
CA SER A 593 0.78 1.27 20.76
C SER A 593 1.96 1.80 19.92
N LYS A 594 2.12 1.23 18.71
CA LYS A 594 3.22 1.59 17.79
C LYS A 594 3.18 3.05 17.36
N SER A 595 2.00 3.65 17.30
CA SER A 595 1.81 5.07 16.94
C SER A 595 2.49 6.06 17.91
N HIS A 596 2.80 5.63 19.14
CA HIS A 596 3.48 6.45 20.14
C HIS A 596 5.00 6.25 20.13
N VAL A 597 5.50 5.13 19.61
CA VAL A 597 6.94 4.84 19.59
C VAL A 597 7.62 5.78 18.58
N GLY A 598 8.67 6.46 19.02
CA GLY A 598 9.36 7.47 18.21
C GLY A 598 8.71 8.86 18.22
N LYS A 599 7.60 9.08 18.93
CA LYS A 599 7.11 10.45 19.18
C LYS A 599 8.16 11.22 19.98
N SER A 600 8.49 12.43 19.54
CA SER A 600 9.49 13.28 20.20
C SER A 600 9.09 14.75 20.28
N ALA A 601 9.53 15.41 21.34
CA ALA A 601 9.42 16.85 21.54
C ALA A 601 10.79 17.48 21.79
N TYR A 602 10.98 18.70 21.27
CA TYR A 602 12.17 19.51 21.54
C TYR A 602 11.97 20.33 22.81
N ILE A 603 12.94 20.30 23.72
CA ILE A 603 12.87 21.01 25.00
C ILE A 603 13.52 22.39 24.86
N SER A 604 12.69 23.44 24.85
CA SER A 604 13.14 24.83 24.61
C SER A 604 13.66 25.56 25.86
N TYR A 605 13.43 25.02 27.06
CA TYR A 605 13.85 25.61 28.34
C TYR A 605 14.22 24.53 29.36
N ASN A 606 15.02 24.87 30.37
CA ASN A 606 15.35 23.95 31.45
C ASN A 606 14.11 23.64 32.29
N THR A 607 13.90 22.36 32.63
CA THR A 607 12.73 21.93 33.39
C THR A 607 13.12 21.28 34.71
N GLU A 608 12.15 21.18 35.61
CA GLU A 608 12.28 20.41 36.86
C GLU A 608 11.93 18.91 36.69
N TYR A 609 11.62 18.48 35.46
CA TYR A 609 10.98 17.20 35.18
C TYR A 609 11.94 16.11 34.72
N PHE A 610 11.61 14.85 35.01
CA PHE A 610 12.37 13.67 34.59
C PHE A 610 11.61 12.84 33.55
N ALA A 611 12.35 12.21 32.63
CA ALA A 611 11.78 11.28 31.67
C ALA A 611 11.35 9.96 32.35
N GLY A 612 10.14 9.46 32.07
CA GLY A 612 9.67 8.16 32.58
C GLY A 612 10.31 6.94 31.91
N GLY A 613 10.15 5.75 32.48
CA GLY A 613 10.92 4.55 32.09
C GLY A 613 10.71 4.07 30.64
N PHE A 614 9.59 4.43 30.02
CA PHE A 614 9.33 4.17 28.60
C PHE A 614 9.78 5.29 27.65
N MET A 615 10.26 6.40 28.23
CA MET A 615 10.79 7.57 27.55
C MET A 615 12.32 7.56 27.56
N GLY A 616 12.90 8.40 26.73
CA GLY A 616 14.31 8.70 26.72
C GLY A 616 14.60 10.15 26.34
N VAL A 617 15.85 10.52 26.54
CA VAL A 617 16.38 11.86 26.30
C VAL A 617 17.57 11.72 25.35
N LEU A 618 17.50 12.39 24.21
CA LEU A 618 18.63 12.56 23.31
C LEU A 618 19.28 13.90 23.64
N ARG A 619 20.51 13.84 24.14
CA ARG A 619 21.27 15.03 24.56
C ARG A 619 22.46 15.26 23.63
N CYS A 620 22.70 16.50 23.25
CA CYS A 620 23.79 16.88 22.34
C CYS A 620 25.15 16.36 22.83
N LYS A 621 25.92 15.71 21.94
CA LYS A 621 27.29 15.25 22.18
C LYS A 621 28.30 15.89 21.23
N SER A 622 27.86 16.24 20.01
CA SER A 622 28.68 16.92 18.99
C SER A 622 28.21 18.37 18.78
N GLU A 623 29.15 19.27 18.46
CA GLU A 623 28.85 20.65 18.04
C GLU A 623 28.47 20.75 16.55
N ASP A 624 28.65 19.67 15.78
CA ASP A 624 28.35 19.62 14.34
C ASP A 624 26.86 19.51 14.03
N VAL A 625 26.02 19.33 15.06
CA VAL A 625 24.57 19.13 14.91
C VAL A 625 23.77 20.16 15.69
N SER A 626 22.79 20.77 15.02
CA SER A 626 21.72 21.51 15.66
C SER A 626 20.66 20.55 16.19
N MET A 627 20.39 20.57 17.50
CA MET A 627 19.37 19.71 18.10
C MET A 627 17.96 19.99 17.55
N LYS A 628 17.68 21.20 17.08
CA LYS A 628 16.41 21.53 16.38
C LYS A 628 16.33 20.86 15.01
N TYR A 629 17.44 20.86 14.25
CA TYR A 629 17.52 20.15 12.97
C TYR A 629 17.35 18.65 13.19
N LEU A 630 18.04 18.09 14.18
CA LEU A 630 17.92 16.69 14.54
C LEU A 630 16.48 16.33 14.92
N TRP A 631 15.82 17.15 15.73
CA TRP A 631 14.40 16.98 16.06
C TRP A 631 13.51 17.03 14.81
N ALA A 632 13.71 17.99 13.91
CA ALA A 632 12.94 18.10 12.67
C ALA A 632 13.07 16.84 11.80
N ILE A 633 14.27 16.26 11.73
CA ILE A 633 14.51 14.98 11.06
C ILE A 633 13.77 13.84 11.76
N LEU A 634 14.00 13.65 13.06
CA LEU A 634 13.42 12.53 13.81
C LEU A 634 11.88 12.59 13.87
N SER A 635 11.32 13.79 13.80
CA SER A 635 9.88 14.04 13.75
C SER A 635 9.27 13.88 12.35
N SER A 636 10.08 13.80 11.30
CA SER A 636 9.61 13.60 9.93
C SER A 636 8.98 12.22 9.72
N ASN A 637 7.99 12.12 8.83
CA ASN A 637 7.31 10.84 8.55
C ASN A 637 8.27 9.75 8.06
N GLN A 638 9.26 10.13 7.23
CA GLN A 638 10.25 9.21 6.67
C GLN A 638 11.12 8.58 7.76
N PHE A 639 11.63 9.39 8.69
CA PHE A 639 12.43 8.89 9.82
C PHE A 639 11.60 8.18 10.87
N ARG A 640 10.37 8.65 11.17
CA ARG A 640 9.45 7.93 12.06
C ARG A 640 9.15 6.52 11.54
N HIS A 641 9.02 6.35 10.23
CA HIS A 641 8.85 5.02 9.63
C HIS A 641 10.06 4.12 9.89
N ILE A 642 11.28 4.62 9.72
CA ILE A 642 12.52 3.85 9.93
C ILE A 642 12.71 3.51 11.41
N ILE A 643 12.50 4.48 12.29
CA ILE A 643 12.49 4.28 13.75
C ILE A 643 11.46 3.19 14.12
N SER A 644 10.28 3.20 13.50
CA SER A 644 9.26 2.18 13.74
C SER A 644 9.65 0.79 13.23
N GLN A 645 10.37 0.68 12.11
CA GLN A 645 10.86 -0.59 11.55
C GLN A 645 12.01 -1.20 12.37
N GLU A 646 12.82 -0.37 13.02
CA GLU A 646 13.91 -0.81 13.91
C GLU A 646 13.41 -1.30 15.29
N SER A 647 12.14 -1.01 15.63
CA SER A 647 11.53 -1.46 16.87
C SER A 647 11.11 -2.93 16.77
N THR A 648 11.92 -3.83 17.36
CA THR A 648 11.60 -5.26 17.42
C THR A 648 11.04 -5.62 18.81
N GLY A 649 9.90 -6.34 18.86
CA GLY A 649 9.28 -6.84 20.09
C GLY A 649 7.83 -7.31 19.90
N ILE A 650 7.46 -8.44 20.53
CA ILE A 650 6.13 -9.09 20.39
C ILE A 650 5.06 -8.48 21.34
N ASN A 651 5.46 -7.83 22.46
CA ASN A 651 4.52 -7.24 23.44
C ASN A 651 4.87 -5.80 23.92
N ILE A 652 6.13 -5.36 23.82
CA ILE A 652 6.57 -3.96 24.08
C ILE A 652 7.67 -3.66 23.07
N ASN A 653 7.47 -2.65 22.22
CA ASN A 653 8.40 -2.28 21.16
C ASN A 653 9.61 -1.52 21.73
N ASN A 654 10.74 -2.21 21.82
CA ASN A 654 12.05 -1.80 22.36
C ASN A 654 12.93 -0.89 21.47
N LEU A 655 12.73 0.44 21.40
CA LEU A 655 13.56 1.27 20.49
C LEU A 655 15.02 1.49 20.96
N SER A 656 15.28 1.40 22.27
CA SER A 656 16.53 1.90 22.85
C SER A 656 17.79 1.09 22.53
N ALA A 657 17.66 -0.13 21.99
CA ALA A 657 18.81 -0.98 21.67
C ALA A 657 19.47 -0.64 20.32
N ASN A 658 18.69 -0.16 19.34
CA ASN A 658 19.15 0.05 17.96
C ASN A 658 19.18 1.52 17.55
N LEU A 659 18.68 2.44 18.39
CA LEU A 659 18.55 3.86 18.06
C LEU A 659 19.91 4.53 17.75
N ALA A 660 20.98 4.11 18.43
CA ALA A 660 22.32 4.66 18.22
C ALA A 660 22.91 4.37 16.83
N ASP A 661 22.51 3.26 16.20
CA ASP A 661 23.04 2.80 14.92
C ASP A 661 22.32 3.42 13.71
N ILE A 662 21.22 4.14 13.94
CA ILE A 662 20.50 4.83 12.88
C ILE A 662 21.42 5.89 12.25
N LYS A 663 21.65 5.79 10.94
CA LYS A 663 22.39 6.77 10.17
C LYS A 663 21.48 7.97 9.84
N ILE A 664 21.92 9.18 10.12
CA ILE A 664 21.21 10.43 9.79
C ILE A 664 22.06 11.32 8.90
N PRO A 665 21.47 12.06 7.94
CA PRO A 665 22.22 13.00 7.13
C PRO A 665 22.72 14.18 7.96
N LEU A 666 23.98 14.57 7.76
CA LEU A 666 24.62 15.66 8.49
C LEU A 666 25.15 16.73 7.51
N PRO A 667 24.31 17.64 7.02
CA PRO A 667 24.75 18.79 6.24
C PRO A 667 25.50 19.80 7.13
N PRO A 668 26.25 20.75 6.55
CA PRO A 668 26.86 21.85 7.30
C PRO A 668 25.86 22.65 8.16
N LEU A 669 26.32 23.21 9.28
CA LEU A 669 25.46 23.91 10.26
C LEU A 669 24.66 25.08 9.66
N ASP A 670 25.17 25.76 8.64
CA ASP A 670 24.46 26.84 7.95
C ASP A 670 23.26 26.30 7.16
N VAL A 671 23.40 25.14 6.51
CA VAL A 671 22.31 24.44 5.83
C VAL A 671 21.30 23.91 6.86
N GLN A 672 21.77 23.30 7.95
CA GLN A 672 20.88 22.86 9.05
C GLN A 672 20.02 24.03 9.57
N LYS A 673 20.60 25.21 9.74
CA LYS A 673 19.87 26.43 10.15
C LYS A 673 18.83 26.87 9.11
N LYS A 674 19.14 26.79 7.81
CA LYS A 674 18.18 27.10 6.74
C LYS A 674 16.99 26.14 6.75
N ILE A 675 17.25 24.84 6.91
CA ILE A 675 16.21 23.81 7.03
C ILE A 675 15.29 24.13 8.20
N VAL A 676 15.86 24.37 9.38
CA VAL A 676 15.10 24.70 10.59
C VAL A 676 14.28 25.97 10.39
N ALA A 677 14.84 27.02 9.77
CA ALA A 677 14.13 28.27 9.54
C ALA A 677 12.90 28.11 8.61
N GLU A 678 13.02 27.35 7.51
CA GLU A 678 11.89 27.06 6.62
C GLU A 678 10.82 26.19 7.33
N ILE A 679 11.23 25.18 8.10
CA ILE A 679 10.28 24.35 8.86
C ILE A 679 9.56 25.17 9.93
N GLU A 680 10.27 26.03 10.67
CA GLU A 680 9.68 26.92 11.69
C GLU A 680 8.67 27.90 11.08
N GLU A 681 8.84 28.31 9.80
CA GLU A 681 7.85 29.14 9.10
C GLU A 681 6.56 28.36 8.82
N ILE A 682 6.69 27.11 8.36
CA ILE A 682 5.56 26.21 8.15
C ILE A 682 4.87 25.90 9.48
N ASP A 683 5.63 25.69 10.57
CA ASP A 683 5.10 25.45 11.91
C ASP A 683 4.26 26.64 12.40
N ARG A 684 4.72 27.88 12.18
CA ARG A 684 3.95 29.09 12.51
C ARG A 684 2.63 29.16 11.75
N GLU A 685 2.63 28.82 10.46
CA GLU A 685 1.40 28.75 9.67
C GLU A 685 0.45 27.66 10.20
N GLU A 686 1.00 26.48 10.57
CA GLU A 686 0.22 25.39 11.15
C GLU A 686 -0.46 25.81 12.45
N SER A 687 0.27 26.41 13.39
CA SER A 687 -0.29 26.93 14.65
C SER A 687 -1.38 27.98 14.40
N TYR A 688 -1.14 28.92 13.49
CA TYR A 688 -2.12 29.94 13.14
C TYR A 688 -3.40 29.33 12.57
N ILE A 689 -3.30 28.33 11.69
CA ILE A 689 -4.48 27.67 11.12
C ILE A 689 -5.25 26.88 12.18
N ILE A 690 -4.56 26.22 13.13
CA ILE A 690 -5.20 25.52 14.24
C ILE A 690 -6.02 26.50 15.10
N GLU A 691 -5.42 27.63 15.48
CA GLU A 691 -6.14 28.70 16.22
C GLU A 691 -7.38 29.20 15.47
N GLN A 692 -7.27 29.37 14.15
CA GLN A 692 -8.39 29.78 13.30
C GLN A 692 -9.49 28.71 13.25
N VAL A 693 -9.15 27.43 13.17
CA VAL A 693 -10.12 26.33 13.20
C VAL A 693 -10.86 26.32 14.54
N ASP A 694 -10.17 26.53 15.65
CA ASP A 694 -10.80 26.57 16.97
C ASP A 694 -11.69 27.82 17.15
N ALA A 695 -11.29 28.98 16.61
CA ALA A 695 -12.12 30.17 16.56
C ALA A 695 -13.40 30.00 15.70
N LEU A 696 -13.29 29.30 14.56
CA LEU A 696 -14.45 28.97 13.71
C LEU A 696 -15.40 28.00 14.40
N ARG A 697 -14.87 26.99 15.12
CA ARG A 697 -15.69 26.09 15.95
C ARG A 697 -16.45 26.86 17.03
N TYR A 698 -15.81 27.82 17.67
CA TYR A 698 -16.47 28.73 18.61
C TYR A 698 -17.57 29.57 17.92
N SER A 699 -17.33 30.00 16.68
CA SER A 699 -18.32 30.75 15.90
C SER A 699 -19.56 29.92 15.55
N ILE A 700 -19.42 28.62 15.25
CA ILE A 700 -20.55 27.69 15.09
C ILE A 700 -21.40 27.67 16.38
N LEU A 701 -20.77 27.53 17.54
CA LEU A 701 -21.47 27.53 18.83
C LEU A 701 -22.22 28.85 19.07
N SER A 702 -21.60 29.98 18.70
CA SER A 702 -22.23 31.30 18.82
C SER A 702 -23.41 31.48 17.87
N ALA A 703 -23.31 31.02 16.62
CA ALA A 703 -24.39 31.09 15.63
C ALA A 703 -25.63 30.32 16.09
N VAL A 704 -25.44 29.11 16.65
CA VAL A 704 -26.54 28.31 17.23
C VAL A 704 -27.19 29.06 18.40
N LYS A 705 -26.40 29.57 19.35
CA LYS A 705 -26.91 30.27 20.54
C LYS A 705 -27.63 31.58 20.20
N ASN A 706 -27.07 32.39 19.31
CA ASN A 706 -27.64 33.68 18.91
C ASN A 706 -28.88 33.50 18.03
N GLY A 707 -28.82 32.58 17.06
CA GLY A 707 -29.95 32.28 16.18
C GLY A 707 -31.14 31.73 16.96
N ALA A 708 -30.89 30.98 18.03
CA ALA A 708 -31.92 30.44 18.90
C ALA A 708 -32.32 31.37 20.06
N ALA A 709 -31.74 32.57 20.17
CA ALA A 709 -31.97 33.47 21.29
C ALA A 709 -33.45 33.94 21.35
N GLY A 710 -34.04 33.83 22.53
CA GLY A 710 -35.43 34.25 22.79
C GLY A 710 -36.51 33.26 22.34
N GLU A 711 -36.13 32.13 21.73
CA GLU A 711 -37.06 31.06 21.38
C GLU A 711 -37.49 30.27 22.63
N PRO A 712 -38.74 29.77 22.70
CA PRO A 712 -39.17 28.94 23.80
C PRO A 712 -38.37 27.63 23.83
N LEU A 713 -37.96 27.24 25.03
CA LEU A 713 -37.30 25.95 25.28
C LEU A 713 -38.36 24.87 25.43
N GLU A 714 -38.18 23.80 24.67
CA GLU A 714 -39.02 22.60 24.71
C GLU A 714 -38.15 21.39 25.03
N LYS A 715 -38.77 20.34 25.57
CA LYS A 715 -38.05 19.10 25.82
C LYS A 715 -37.68 18.42 24.51
N LEU A 716 -36.47 17.88 24.41
CA LEU A 716 -35.99 17.12 23.25
C LEU A 716 -36.99 16.03 22.80
N GLY A 717 -37.66 15.38 23.75
CA GLY A 717 -38.69 14.36 23.50
C GLY A 717 -39.92 14.84 22.72
N VAL A 718 -40.14 16.16 22.57
CA VAL A 718 -41.22 16.74 21.76
C VAL A 718 -40.92 16.68 20.26
N VAL A 719 -39.63 16.65 19.90
CA VAL A 719 -39.14 16.73 18.52
C VAL A 719 -38.22 15.58 18.10
N ALA A 720 -37.81 14.74 19.04
CA ALA A 720 -37.04 13.54 18.75
C ALA A 720 -37.52 12.37 19.63
N SER A 721 -37.43 11.16 19.08
CA SER A 721 -37.75 9.91 19.76
C SER A 721 -36.65 8.88 19.51
N TYR A 722 -36.55 7.86 20.35
CA TYR A 722 -35.61 6.78 20.09
C TYR A 722 -36.13 5.84 19.01
N SER A 723 -35.28 5.52 18.04
CA SER A 723 -35.60 4.50 17.03
C SER A 723 -35.98 3.17 17.69
N GLN A 724 -37.15 2.65 17.31
CA GLN A 724 -37.59 1.29 17.65
C GLN A 724 -37.39 0.32 16.48
N ASP A 725 -37.00 0.86 15.32
CA ASP A 725 -36.83 0.12 14.08
C ASP A 725 -35.68 -0.89 14.27
N ARG A 726 -35.81 -2.07 13.65
CA ARG A 726 -34.83 -3.16 13.75
C ARG A 726 -34.34 -3.54 12.38
N ILE A 727 -33.05 -3.82 12.28
CA ILE A 727 -32.40 -4.31 11.08
C ILE A 727 -31.73 -5.65 11.38
N SER A 728 -31.74 -6.56 10.41
CA SER A 728 -31.03 -7.83 10.54
C SER A 728 -29.54 -7.57 10.65
N CYS A 729 -28.88 -8.17 11.64
CA CYS A 729 -27.43 -8.12 11.75
C CYS A 729 -26.72 -8.69 10.51
N ALA A 730 -27.40 -9.54 9.73
CA ALA A 730 -26.87 -10.09 8.47
C ALA A 730 -26.75 -9.04 7.34
N GLU A 731 -27.44 -7.90 7.46
CA GLU A 731 -27.41 -6.80 6.48
C GLU A 731 -26.37 -5.73 6.83
N LEU A 732 -25.69 -5.87 7.96
CA LEU A 732 -24.75 -4.87 8.48
C LEU A 732 -23.32 -5.16 8.02
N SER A 733 -22.58 -4.09 7.74
CA SER A 733 -21.16 -4.10 7.40
C SER A 733 -20.36 -3.30 8.43
N SER A 734 -19.03 -3.24 8.27
CA SER A 734 -18.19 -2.37 9.12
C SER A 734 -18.59 -0.90 9.02
N ASP A 735 -19.12 -0.48 7.88
CA ASP A 735 -19.47 0.92 7.63
C ASP A 735 -20.93 1.22 7.99
N THR A 736 -21.83 0.24 8.01
CA THR A 736 -23.22 0.44 8.41
C THR A 736 -23.51 0.06 9.87
N TYR A 737 -22.61 -0.67 10.54
CA TYR A 737 -22.72 -0.92 11.98
C TYR A 737 -22.07 0.19 12.84
N VAL A 738 -22.75 0.60 13.91
CA VAL A 738 -22.25 1.60 14.87
C VAL A 738 -22.26 1.05 16.29
N GLY A 739 -21.08 0.79 16.82
CA GLY A 739 -20.80 0.52 18.22
C GLY A 739 -20.27 1.75 18.96
N VAL A 740 -20.02 1.56 20.27
CA VAL A 740 -19.40 2.61 21.10
C VAL A 740 -17.93 2.80 20.73
N ASP A 741 -17.28 1.77 20.17
CA ASP A 741 -15.87 1.76 19.78
C ASP A 741 -15.60 2.61 18.54
N ASN A 742 -16.50 2.60 17.55
CA ASN A 742 -16.32 3.31 16.28
C ASN A 742 -17.08 4.65 16.16
N LEU A 743 -17.83 5.07 17.18
CA LEU A 743 -18.14 6.49 17.36
C LEU A 743 -16.89 7.19 17.91
N LEU A 744 -16.38 8.17 17.16
CA LEU A 744 -15.15 8.87 17.49
C LEU A 744 -15.39 9.87 18.63
N GLN A 745 -14.35 10.07 19.44
CA GLN A 745 -14.42 10.98 20.59
C GLN A 745 -14.46 12.44 20.13
N ASN A 746 -14.83 13.35 21.02
CA ASN A 746 -14.78 14.80 20.77
C ASN A 746 -15.56 15.24 19.52
N MET A 747 -16.72 14.64 19.29
CA MET A 747 -17.65 14.99 18.21
C MET A 747 -17.07 14.80 16.80
N GLU A 748 -16.07 13.93 16.65
CA GLU A 748 -15.43 13.64 15.36
C GLU A 748 -16.25 12.67 14.47
N GLY A 749 -17.49 12.34 14.86
CA GLY A 749 -18.40 11.51 14.08
C GLY A 749 -18.15 10.02 14.25
N LYS A 750 -17.99 9.30 13.13
CA LYS A 750 -17.94 7.84 13.05
C LYS A 750 -16.75 7.38 12.20
N GLY A 751 -16.09 6.30 12.64
CA GLY A 751 -15.21 5.48 11.82
C GLY A 751 -15.81 4.11 11.50
N SER A 752 -15.09 3.27 10.75
CA SER A 752 -15.51 1.89 10.47
C SER A 752 -15.46 1.01 11.73
N SER A 753 -16.48 0.19 11.94
CA SER A 753 -16.56 -0.75 13.07
C SER A 753 -15.54 -1.88 12.94
N GLN A 754 -14.87 -2.22 14.05
CA GLN A 754 -13.99 -3.38 14.11
C GLN A 754 -14.75 -4.69 14.38
N PHE A 755 -15.99 -4.57 14.87
CA PHE A 755 -16.88 -5.70 15.14
C PHE A 755 -18.24 -5.46 14.50
N VAL A 756 -18.75 -6.45 13.77
CA VAL A 756 -20.10 -6.43 13.21
C VAL A 756 -20.82 -7.71 13.68
N PRO A 757 -21.95 -7.60 14.38
CA PRO A 757 -22.71 -8.78 14.76
C PRO A 757 -23.20 -9.52 13.51
N LYS A 758 -23.04 -10.85 13.46
CA LYS A 758 -23.41 -11.67 12.28
C LYS A 758 -24.79 -12.32 12.37
N SER A 759 -25.42 -12.28 13.55
CA SER A 759 -26.73 -12.87 13.80
C SER A 759 -27.52 -12.02 14.80
N GLY A 760 -28.85 -12.17 14.78
CA GLY A 760 -29.77 -11.36 15.58
C GLY A 760 -30.21 -10.08 14.86
N THR A 761 -30.69 -9.11 15.64
CA THR A 761 -31.13 -7.80 15.14
C THR A 761 -30.44 -6.67 15.90
N ALA A 762 -30.17 -5.57 15.21
CA ALA A 762 -29.65 -4.32 15.76
C ALA A 762 -30.73 -3.23 15.78
N ILE A 763 -30.50 -2.12 16.48
CA ILE A 763 -31.36 -0.93 16.38
C ILE A 763 -31.07 -0.27 15.04
N ALA A 764 -32.07 -0.10 14.18
CA ALA A 764 -31.89 0.54 12.88
C ALA A 764 -31.80 2.06 13.01
N TYR A 765 -30.97 2.68 12.18
CA TYR A 765 -30.91 4.12 11.97
C TYR A 765 -30.97 4.42 10.46
N SER A 766 -31.52 5.58 10.12
CA SER A 766 -31.53 6.10 8.75
C SER A 766 -30.71 7.38 8.64
N LYS A 767 -30.32 7.74 7.43
CA LYS A 767 -29.69 9.01 7.10
C LYS A 767 -30.47 10.17 7.72
N GLY A 768 -29.75 11.07 8.37
CA GLY A 768 -30.28 12.20 9.11
C GLY A 768 -30.60 11.89 10.57
N ASN A 769 -30.60 10.64 11.03
CA ASN A 769 -30.71 10.32 12.47
C ASN A 769 -29.44 10.74 13.22
N ILE A 770 -29.56 11.03 14.51
CA ILE A 770 -28.43 11.36 15.37
C ILE A 770 -28.10 10.16 16.26
N LEU A 771 -26.86 9.71 16.22
CA LEU A 771 -26.36 8.60 17.01
C LEU A 771 -25.49 9.13 18.14
N LEU A 772 -25.81 8.74 19.38
CA LEU A 772 -25.18 9.22 20.59
C LEU A 772 -24.70 8.03 21.42
N SER A 773 -23.45 8.03 21.89
CA SER A 773 -22.97 6.95 22.75
C SER A 773 -23.59 7.05 24.15
N ASN A 774 -24.22 5.97 24.61
CA ASN A 774 -24.80 5.90 25.96
C ASN A 774 -23.76 5.62 27.05
N ILE A 775 -22.53 5.23 26.70
CA ILE A 775 -21.46 4.86 27.64
C ILE A 775 -20.37 5.93 27.62
N ARG A 776 -19.94 6.35 28.82
CA ARG A 776 -18.90 7.37 29.03
C ARG A 776 -19.21 8.67 28.27
N PRO A 777 -20.30 9.38 28.61
CA PRO A 777 -20.71 10.61 27.92
C PRO A 777 -19.60 11.67 27.85
N TYR A 778 -18.69 11.71 28.82
CA TYR A 778 -17.51 12.58 28.82
C TYR A 778 -16.57 12.40 27.61
N LEU A 779 -16.70 11.32 26.84
CA LEU A 779 -15.97 11.12 25.57
C LEU A 779 -16.60 11.87 24.39
N LYS A 780 -17.77 12.49 24.57
CA LYS A 780 -18.43 13.38 23.60
C LYS A 780 -18.67 12.74 22.23
N LYS A 781 -19.18 11.50 22.25
CA LYS A 781 -19.35 10.65 21.05
C LYS A 781 -20.73 10.82 20.43
N ILE A 782 -20.81 11.60 19.35
CA ILE A 782 -22.05 11.89 18.61
C ILE A 782 -21.79 11.92 17.11
N TRP A 783 -22.77 11.50 16.31
CA TRP A 783 -22.69 11.50 14.85
C TRP A 783 -24.05 11.76 14.22
N LEU A 784 -24.07 12.62 13.19
CA LEU A 784 -25.21 12.78 12.30
C LEU A 784 -25.09 11.78 11.16
N ALA A 785 -26.00 10.81 11.08
CA ALA A 785 -25.95 9.75 10.10
C ALA A 785 -26.02 10.30 8.67
N ASP A 786 -25.06 9.93 7.83
CA ASP A 786 -25.05 10.24 6.39
C ASP A 786 -25.49 9.05 5.52
N ASN A 787 -25.71 7.89 6.15
CA ASN A 787 -26.18 6.64 5.56
C ASN A 787 -27.18 5.91 6.48
N ASP A 788 -27.69 4.77 6.01
CA ASP A 788 -28.58 3.88 6.76
C ASP A 788 -27.80 2.71 7.36
N GLY A 789 -28.23 2.19 8.51
CA GLY A 789 -27.55 1.06 9.14
C GLY A 789 -28.14 0.60 10.47
N GLY A 790 -27.30 -0.06 11.28
CA GLY A 790 -27.68 -0.61 12.58
C GLY A 790 -26.69 -0.25 13.69
N SER A 791 -27.15 -0.05 14.91
CA SER A 791 -26.32 0.31 16.06
C SER A 791 -26.40 -0.71 17.20
N SER A 792 -25.39 -0.70 18.05
CA SER A 792 -25.40 -1.46 19.30
C SER A 792 -26.43 -0.89 20.28
N GLY A 793 -26.83 -1.68 21.28
CA GLY A 793 -27.78 -1.23 22.31
C GLY A 793 -27.25 -0.13 23.24
N ASP A 794 -25.94 0.09 23.24
CA ASP A 794 -25.25 1.17 23.96
C ASP A 794 -25.06 2.43 23.09
N VAL A 795 -25.61 2.46 21.88
CA VAL A 795 -25.73 3.66 21.04
C VAL A 795 -27.20 4.03 20.96
N LEU A 796 -27.51 5.27 21.35
CA LEU A 796 -28.85 5.84 21.27
C LEU A 796 -29.06 6.43 19.87
N VAL A 797 -30.09 5.95 19.17
CA VAL A 797 -30.47 6.47 17.86
C VAL A 797 -31.66 7.41 18.04
N LEU A 798 -31.45 8.71 17.82
CA LEU A 798 -32.48 9.73 17.85
C LEU A 798 -33.06 9.90 16.43
N LYS A 799 -34.37 9.70 16.33
CA LYS A 799 -35.19 9.93 15.14
C LYS A 799 -36.01 11.19 15.36
N MET A 800 -35.81 12.16 14.48
CA MET A 800 -36.43 13.49 14.54
C MET A 800 -37.83 13.47 13.95
N ASP A 801 -38.65 14.40 14.41
CA ASP A 801 -39.90 14.80 13.76
C ASP A 801 -39.57 15.92 12.76
N ASP A 802 -39.40 15.54 11.48
CA ASP A 802 -39.00 16.45 10.39
C ASP A 802 -40.01 17.60 10.17
N THR A 803 -41.22 17.51 10.74
CA THR A 803 -42.21 18.60 10.69
C THR A 803 -41.91 19.71 11.70
N LYS A 804 -41.03 19.47 12.68
CA LYS A 804 -40.72 20.40 13.78
C LYS A 804 -39.25 20.78 13.85
N ILE A 805 -38.34 19.87 13.52
CA ILE A 805 -36.91 20.12 13.65
C ILE A 805 -36.08 19.51 12.51
N SER A 806 -35.10 20.26 12.03
CA SER A 806 -34.09 19.76 11.10
C SER A 806 -33.03 18.93 11.84
N SER A 807 -32.66 17.77 11.27
CA SER A 807 -31.58 16.93 11.79
C SER A 807 -30.27 17.68 12.03
N LYS A 808 -29.88 18.53 11.07
CA LYS A 808 -28.62 19.28 11.14
C LYS A 808 -28.66 20.29 12.28
N TYR A 809 -29.77 21.02 12.39
CA TYR A 809 -29.95 21.99 13.47
C TYR A 809 -29.89 21.32 14.84
N LEU A 810 -30.61 20.20 15.02
CA LEU A 810 -30.58 19.45 16.27
C LEU A 810 -29.19 18.87 16.56
N TYR A 811 -28.47 18.39 15.55
CA TYR A 811 -27.09 17.91 15.72
C TYR A 811 -26.20 18.99 16.34
N TYR A 812 -26.25 20.22 15.84
CA TYR A 812 -25.43 21.32 16.40
C TYR A 812 -25.84 21.76 17.81
N LEU A 813 -27.10 21.55 18.21
CA LEU A 813 -27.54 21.79 19.59
C LEU A 813 -26.98 20.73 20.55
N LEU A 814 -26.92 19.47 20.10
CA LEU A 814 -26.46 18.35 20.91
C LEU A 814 -24.93 18.15 20.87
N ALA A 815 -24.27 18.57 19.78
CA ALA A 815 -22.82 18.54 19.64
C ALA A 815 -22.16 19.72 20.38
N THR A 816 -22.44 19.84 21.68
CA THR A 816 -21.94 20.89 22.55
C THR A 816 -21.50 20.34 23.90
N ASP A 817 -20.51 21.00 24.52
CA ASP A 817 -20.05 20.62 25.85
C ASP A 817 -21.17 20.73 26.91
N GLU A 818 -22.04 21.72 26.77
CA GLU A 818 -23.21 21.95 27.63
C GLU A 818 -24.17 20.74 27.65
N PHE A 819 -24.41 20.12 26.50
CA PHE A 819 -25.22 18.91 26.42
C PHE A 819 -24.54 17.71 27.10
N PHE A 820 -23.25 17.49 26.84
CA PHE A 820 -22.52 16.37 27.46
C PHE A 820 -22.33 16.57 28.98
N GLU A 821 -22.21 17.82 29.45
CA GLU A 821 -22.23 18.15 30.88
C GLU A 821 -23.58 17.82 31.51
N TYR A 822 -24.68 18.13 30.84
CA TYR A 822 -26.01 17.72 31.28
C TYR A 822 -26.16 16.18 31.34
N GLU A 823 -25.66 15.44 30.35
CA GLU A 823 -25.64 13.97 30.41
C GLU A 823 -24.82 13.47 31.60
N MET A 824 -23.67 14.10 31.86
CA MET A 824 -22.78 13.77 32.98
C MET A 824 -23.44 14.00 34.35
N GLN A 825 -24.37 14.94 34.49
CA GLN A 825 -25.15 15.14 35.73
C GLN A 825 -26.16 14.02 35.99
N HIS A 826 -26.57 13.29 34.95
CA HIS A 826 -27.64 12.28 35.01
C HIS A 826 -27.12 10.85 34.77
N ILE A 827 -25.83 10.59 35.05
CA ILE A 827 -25.21 9.27 34.86
C ILE A 827 -25.64 8.24 35.90
N LYS A 828 -25.68 6.98 35.48
CA LYS A 828 -25.83 5.81 36.36
C LYS A 828 -24.56 4.95 36.33
N GLY A 829 -24.04 4.61 37.52
CA GLY A 829 -22.90 3.70 37.73
C GLY A 829 -21.53 4.39 37.81
N VAL A 830 -20.68 3.94 38.74
CA VAL A 830 -19.38 4.57 39.07
C VAL A 830 -18.23 4.11 38.15
N LYS A 831 -18.16 2.82 37.78
CA LYS A 831 -17.06 2.26 36.96
C LYS A 831 -17.25 2.41 35.45
N MET A 832 -18.49 2.46 34.97
CA MET A 832 -18.85 2.66 33.56
C MET A 832 -20.10 3.54 33.49
N PRO A 833 -19.93 4.88 33.54
CA PRO A 833 -21.06 5.80 33.61
C PRO A 833 -21.87 5.71 32.33
N ARG A 834 -23.19 5.55 32.49
CA ARG A 834 -24.15 5.55 31.38
C ARG A 834 -25.13 6.71 31.53
N ALA A 835 -25.43 7.40 30.44
CA ALA A 835 -26.49 8.40 30.46
C ALA A 835 -27.84 7.75 30.75
N ASP A 836 -28.72 8.45 31.46
CA ASP A 836 -30.09 8.03 31.64
C ASP A 836 -30.92 8.40 30.40
N LYS A 837 -31.40 7.39 29.65
CA LYS A 837 -32.11 7.59 28.38
C LYS A 837 -33.33 8.51 28.50
N ALA A 838 -34.05 8.48 29.63
CA ALA A 838 -35.19 9.37 29.86
C ALA A 838 -34.75 10.82 30.09
N SER A 839 -33.64 11.01 30.80
CA SER A 839 -33.05 12.33 31.05
C SER A 839 -32.56 13.00 29.78
N VAL A 840 -31.99 12.26 28.82
CA VAL A 840 -31.59 12.78 27.49
C VAL A 840 -32.79 13.42 26.76
N LEU A 841 -33.95 12.76 26.72
CA LEU A 841 -35.17 13.31 26.09
C LEU A 841 -35.79 14.48 26.89
N ASN A 842 -35.38 14.70 28.14
CA ASN A 842 -35.79 15.86 28.94
C ASN A 842 -34.84 17.05 28.79
N TYR A 843 -33.75 16.93 28.02
CA TYR A 843 -32.87 18.07 27.73
C TYR A 843 -33.66 19.17 27.02
N ASN A 844 -33.52 20.40 27.49
CA ASN A 844 -34.25 21.54 26.94
C ASN A 844 -33.51 22.08 25.72
N VAL A 845 -34.20 22.14 24.59
CA VAL A 845 -33.67 22.65 23.33
C VAL A 845 -34.57 23.79 22.80
N PRO A 846 -34.00 24.86 22.24
CA PRO A 846 -34.77 25.90 21.58
C PRO A 846 -35.32 25.40 20.23
N ILE A 847 -36.58 25.70 19.93
CA ILE A 847 -37.26 25.21 18.71
C ILE A 847 -37.83 26.38 17.91
N PRO A 848 -36.97 27.14 17.18
CA PRO A 848 -37.45 28.17 16.25
C PRO A 848 -38.22 27.56 15.07
N SER A 849 -38.88 28.40 14.29
CA SER A 849 -39.52 27.96 13.03
C SER A 849 -38.54 27.24 12.09
N LEU A 850 -39.02 26.27 11.30
CA LEU A 850 -38.18 25.53 10.34
C LEU A 850 -37.40 26.44 9.38
N PHE A 851 -38.00 27.56 8.98
CA PHE A 851 -37.33 28.56 8.14
C PHE A 851 -36.10 29.15 8.84
N LYS A 852 -36.25 29.56 10.10
CA LYS A 852 -35.16 30.12 10.90
C LYS A 852 -34.09 29.06 11.24
N GLN A 853 -34.49 27.81 11.45
CA GLN A 853 -33.55 26.69 11.58
C GLN A 853 -32.68 26.53 10.32
N GLN A 854 -33.29 26.62 9.13
CA GLN A 854 -32.57 26.56 7.87
C GLN A 854 -31.60 27.73 7.70
N GLU A 855 -31.97 28.95 8.10
CA GLU A 855 -31.07 30.11 8.07
C GLU A 855 -29.83 29.90 8.95
N ILE A 856 -30.03 29.40 10.18
CA ILE A 856 -28.93 29.11 11.12
C ILE A 856 -28.02 28.01 10.56
N VAL A 857 -28.60 26.91 10.04
CA VAL A 857 -27.82 25.82 9.45
C VAL A 857 -27.02 26.30 8.23
N ALA A 858 -27.62 27.14 7.38
CA ALA A 858 -26.92 27.69 6.22
C ALA A 858 -25.74 28.61 6.59
N GLU A 859 -25.81 29.30 7.73
CA GLU A 859 -24.67 30.05 8.27
C GLU A 859 -23.57 29.10 8.76
N ILE A 860 -23.94 28.05 9.51
CA ILE A 860 -23.00 27.05 10.03
C ILE A 860 -22.29 26.29 8.90
N GLU A 861 -23.02 25.91 7.84
CA GLU A 861 -22.43 25.21 6.69
C GLU A 861 -21.35 26.03 5.99
N LYS A 862 -21.47 27.36 5.95
CA LYS A 862 -20.41 28.25 5.44
C LYS A 862 -19.15 28.16 6.31
N ILE A 863 -19.33 28.18 7.63
CA ILE A 863 -18.23 28.07 8.60
C ILE A 863 -17.56 26.67 8.52
N GLU A 864 -18.33 25.60 8.34
CA GLU A 864 -17.78 24.25 8.16
C GLU A 864 -16.98 24.07 6.87
N SER A 865 -17.43 24.68 5.77
CA SER A 865 -16.67 24.71 4.51
C SER A 865 -15.30 25.39 4.73
N GLU A 866 -15.27 26.45 5.53
CA GLU A 866 -14.05 27.14 5.93
C GLU A 866 -13.13 26.29 6.82
N ILE A 867 -13.69 25.56 7.79
CA ILE A 867 -12.95 24.60 8.62
C ILE A 867 -12.36 23.48 7.74
N THR A 868 -13.14 22.95 6.80
CA THR A 868 -12.72 21.88 5.89
C THR A 868 -11.56 22.34 5.01
N THR A 869 -11.65 23.55 4.46
CA THR A 869 -10.56 24.17 3.67
C THR A 869 -9.28 24.31 4.47
N ARG A 870 -9.39 24.79 5.72
CA ARG A 870 -8.24 24.94 6.63
C ARG A 870 -7.64 23.58 7.04
N LYS A 871 -8.47 22.56 7.28
CA LYS A 871 -8.00 21.18 7.53
C LYS A 871 -7.24 20.59 6.32
N MET A 872 -7.72 20.82 5.09
CA MET A 872 -6.97 20.42 3.89
C MET A 872 -5.62 21.13 3.79
N ARG A 873 -5.55 22.43 4.16
CA ARG A 873 -4.29 23.17 4.22
C ARG A 873 -3.34 22.59 5.28
N LEU A 874 -3.83 22.19 6.46
CA LEU A 874 -3.02 21.50 7.47
C LEU A 874 -2.39 20.20 6.93
N GLU A 875 -3.12 19.42 6.12
CA GLU A 875 -2.56 18.24 5.46
C GLU A 875 -1.50 18.59 4.40
N ASP A 876 -1.68 19.69 3.66
CA ASP A 876 -0.70 20.18 2.70
C ASP A 876 0.59 20.67 3.37
N LEU A 877 0.48 21.43 4.47
CA LEU A 877 1.65 21.90 5.24
C LEU A 877 2.50 20.72 5.75
N LYS A 878 1.87 19.63 6.20
CA LYS A 878 2.60 18.39 6.58
C LYS A 878 3.40 17.80 5.42
N LYS A 879 2.88 17.87 4.19
CA LYS A 879 3.62 17.44 2.98
C LYS A 879 4.75 18.40 2.64
N GLN A 880 4.55 19.70 2.83
CA GLN A 880 5.58 20.72 2.59
C GLN A 880 6.80 20.55 3.51
N LYS A 881 6.61 20.23 4.80
CA LYS A 881 7.74 19.94 5.71
C LYS A 881 8.62 18.79 5.19
N GLY A 882 8.01 17.75 4.63
CA GLY A 882 8.75 16.66 3.95
C GLY A 882 9.54 17.15 2.75
N LYS A 883 8.94 18.00 1.91
CA LYS A 883 9.61 18.59 0.74
C LYS A 883 10.77 19.51 1.10
N VAL A 884 10.73 20.21 2.24
CA VAL A 884 11.86 21.02 2.73
C VAL A 884 13.05 20.11 3.01
N LEU A 885 12.82 18.96 3.67
CA LEU A 885 13.88 17.98 3.90
C LEU A 885 14.41 17.43 2.57
N ASP A 886 13.54 17.02 1.64
CA ASP A 886 13.95 16.51 0.32
C ASP A 886 14.69 17.55 -0.55
N LYS A 887 14.42 18.84 -0.34
CA LYS A 887 15.07 19.96 -1.04
C LYS A 887 16.51 20.16 -0.59
N TYR A 888 16.78 19.95 0.70
CA TYR A 888 18.07 20.26 1.31
C TYR A 888 18.92 19.04 1.65
N LEU A 889 18.36 17.83 1.70
CA LEU A 889 19.03 16.57 2.02
C LEU A 889 19.01 15.67 0.80
#